data_AF-A0A6J1HKT3-F1
#
_entry.id   AF-A0A6J1HKT3-F1
#
_cell.length_a   1.000
_cell.length_b   1.000
_cell.length_c   1.000
_cell.angle_alpha   90.00
_cell.angle_beta   90.00
_cell.angle_gamma   90.00
#
_symmetry.space_group_name_H-M   'P 1'
#
loop_
_entity.id
_entity.type
_entity.pdbx_description
1 polymer ?
#
loop_
_entity_poly.entity_id
_entity_poly.type
_entity_poly.pdbx_seq_one_letter_code
_entity_poly.pdbx_strand_id
1 'polypeptide(L)'
;MGDVSGDAAAGGTKATILPIPGRRNILITSALPYVNNVPHLGNIIGCVLSADVFARYCRLRGYNTIYICGTDEYGTATETKAMEEKCSPKEICDKYHAIHKEVYNWFGISFDEFGRTSSPQQTEVCQAIFGKLLVNNWLSENTMQQLYCDTCERFLADRLVEGICPTPGCEYDSARGDQCEKCGKLLNPTELKDPRCKVCQTTPRIRDTNHMFLELPLLRNKLEEYINKTSVAGSWSQNAIQATNAWLKEGLKPRCITRDLKWGVPVPLERFKDKVFYVWFDAPIGYVSITSCYTNEWEKWWKNPENVELFQFMGKDNVPFHTVMFPSTLLGTGEDWTLMKTISVTEYLNYEAGKFSKSKGVGVFGNDAKDTNIPVEVWRYYLLANRPEVSDTLFTWADLQAKLNGELLNNLGNFIHRVLSFIAKPLGQGYGSIIPDVSDADSHGLTLGLAEKVGKYVDQYMESMEKVKLKQGLKSAMAISTEGNIYLQTAQFWNLYKEDKPSCNLVMRTSAGLVYLLACLLEPFMPSFSQEVFKQLNIPVERHMSLCEEKGDIERAKQPWKILPSGHKIGTPEPLFKELKDEEVELYRDKFAGSQAQRIVRAEAEAEKLAAQLKSTNVSGSGKKQQAKSTGSKSKAAVEPEITITRLDIRVGLITKAQKHPDADSLYVEEIDVGESQPRTVVSGLVKYIPLEEMQNRKVCVLCNLKPAAMRGIKSQAMVLAASNSDHTKVELVEPPKDAIVGERIKFSGFEGEPDSVLNPKKKVWETLQVDLATNADLVACFKDIPFTTSAGICKVSSISSGSIR
;
A
#
# COMPACT_ATOMS: atom_id res chain seq x y z
N MET A 1 -41.53 -22.00 -5.68
CA MET A 1 -41.22 -22.82 -6.87
C MET A 1 -40.17 -22.05 -7.68
N GLY A 2 -38.96 -22.52 -7.95
CA GLY A 2 -38.29 -23.78 -7.62
C GLY A 2 -37.09 -23.58 -6.70
N ASP A 3 -36.81 -24.65 -5.98
CA ASP A 3 -35.79 -24.87 -4.97
C ASP A 3 -34.45 -25.18 -5.65
N VAL A 4 -33.33 -24.65 -5.15
CA VAL A 4 -31.98 -25.10 -5.55
C VAL A 4 -31.14 -25.17 -4.29
N SER A 5 -31.10 -26.36 -3.71
CA SER A 5 -30.20 -26.77 -2.64
C SER A 5 -29.26 -27.86 -3.16
N GLY A 6 -27.99 -27.77 -2.73
CA GLY A 6 -27.03 -28.89 -2.63
C GLY A 6 -26.32 -29.35 -3.91
N ASP A 7 -25.01 -29.07 -4.00
CA ASP A 7 -24.00 -30.14 -4.01
C ASP A 7 -22.58 -29.58 -3.89
N ALA A 8 -21.89 -30.00 -2.82
CA ALA A 8 -20.48 -29.78 -2.59
C ALA A 8 -19.71 -31.06 -2.94
N ALA A 9 -18.57 -30.87 -3.62
CA ALA A 9 -17.53 -31.85 -3.95
C ALA A 9 -17.69 -32.67 -5.25
N ALA A 10 -17.46 -32.01 -6.40
CA ALA A 10 -16.67 -32.54 -7.53
C ALA A 10 -16.48 -31.41 -8.58
N GLY A 11 -15.24 -30.92 -8.77
CA GLY A 11 -14.80 -30.19 -9.98
C GLY A 11 -15.77 -29.23 -10.70
N GLY A 12 -16.55 -28.44 -9.98
CA GLY A 12 -17.56 -27.57 -10.58
C GLY A 12 -16.94 -26.36 -11.26
N THR A 13 -17.03 -26.29 -12.59
CA THR A 13 -16.86 -25.03 -13.35
C THR A 13 -17.80 -23.98 -12.75
N LYS A 14 -17.25 -22.90 -12.17
CA LYS A 14 -18.01 -21.72 -11.75
C LYS A 14 -18.95 -21.31 -12.90
N ALA A 15 -20.23 -21.11 -12.61
CA ALA A 15 -21.17 -20.62 -13.61
C ALA A 15 -20.70 -19.27 -14.17
N THR A 16 -20.67 -19.15 -15.50
CA THR A 16 -20.27 -17.93 -16.19
C THR A 16 -21.26 -16.79 -15.93
N ILE A 17 -20.76 -15.63 -15.54
CA ILE A 17 -21.54 -14.43 -15.28
C ILE A 17 -21.58 -13.57 -16.55
N LEU A 18 -22.79 -13.29 -17.04
CA LEU A 18 -23.06 -12.46 -18.22
C LEU A 18 -23.86 -11.22 -17.83
N PRO A 19 -23.80 -10.12 -18.60
CA PRO A 19 -24.61 -8.93 -18.34
C PRO A 19 -26.10 -9.23 -18.37
N ILE A 20 -26.83 -8.65 -17.41
CA ILE A 20 -28.28 -8.78 -17.28
C ILE A 20 -28.91 -7.44 -17.69
N PRO A 21 -29.75 -7.40 -18.74
CA PRO A 21 -30.45 -6.18 -19.15
C PRO A 21 -31.28 -5.57 -18.01
N GLY A 22 -31.28 -4.24 -17.90
CA GLY A 22 -32.00 -3.51 -16.87
C GLY A 22 -31.38 -3.59 -15.46
N ARG A 23 -30.30 -4.35 -15.28
CA ARG A 23 -29.48 -4.33 -14.06
C ARG A 23 -28.18 -3.60 -14.31
N ARG A 24 -27.55 -3.16 -13.23
CA ARG A 24 -26.23 -2.55 -13.29
C ARG A 24 -25.17 -3.64 -13.47
N ASN A 25 -24.49 -3.63 -14.61
CA ASN A 25 -23.42 -4.57 -14.94
C ASN A 25 -22.06 -3.88 -14.84
N ILE A 26 -21.21 -4.36 -13.93
CA ILE A 26 -19.90 -3.76 -13.64
C ILE A 26 -18.81 -4.70 -14.13
N LEU A 27 -18.03 -4.23 -15.10
CA LEU A 27 -16.81 -4.88 -15.54
C LEU A 27 -15.62 -4.21 -14.84
N ILE A 28 -14.85 -4.97 -14.10
CA ILE A 28 -13.70 -4.47 -13.35
C ILE A 28 -12.43 -5.06 -13.95
N THR A 29 -11.46 -4.22 -14.22
CA THR A 29 -10.11 -4.64 -14.60
C THR A 29 -9.07 -4.06 -13.65
N SER A 30 -8.03 -4.83 -13.38
CA SER A 30 -6.83 -4.35 -12.71
C SER A 30 -5.66 -4.42 -13.69
N ALA A 31 -4.78 -3.41 -13.66
CA ALA A 31 -3.61 -3.38 -14.53
C ALA A 31 -2.85 -4.70 -14.50
N LEU A 32 -2.62 -5.26 -15.69
CA LEU A 32 -1.95 -6.55 -15.85
C LEU A 32 -0.52 -6.45 -15.27
N PRO A 33 -0.19 -7.17 -14.18
CA PRO A 33 1.18 -7.22 -13.71
C PRO A 33 2.10 -7.83 -14.76
N TYR A 34 3.24 -7.17 -14.98
CA TYR A 34 4.30 -7.73 -15.82
C TYR A 34 4.88 -8.99 -15.17
N VAL A 35 4.89 -10.09 -15.91
CA VAL A 35 5.11 -11.44 -15.36
C VAL A 35 6.52 -11.68 -14.84
N ASN A 36 7.53 -10.97 -15.34
CA ASN A 36 8.93 -11.35 -15.12
C ASN A 36 9.49 -11.05 -13.70
N ASN A 37 8.66 -10.65 -12.74
CA ASN A 37 9.07 -10.31 -11.38
C ASN A 37 7.97 -10.60 -10.37
N VAL A 38 8.34 -11.00 -9.15
CA VAL A 38 7.39 -11.13 -8.05
C VAL A 38 6.76 -9.75 -7.72
N PRO A 39 5.44 -9.65 -7.50
CA PRO A 39 4.80 -8.39 -7.17
C PRO A 39 5.15 -7.96 -5.74
N HIS A 40 5.50 -6.68 -5.56
CA HIS A 40 5.68 -6.08 -4.23
C HIS A 40 4.40 -5.43 -3.71
N LEU A 41 4.36 -5.08 -2.42
CA LEU A 41 3.17 -4.50 -1.78
C LEU A 41 2.62 -3.28 -2.53
N GLY A 42 3.50 -2.42 -3.06
CA GLY A 42 3.13 -1.28 -3.92
C GLY A 42 2.37 -1.67 -5.20
N ASN A 43 2.74 -2.78 -5.87
CA ASN A 43 1.96 -3.27 -7.01
C ASN A 43 0.59 -3.80 -6.58
N ILE A 44 0.56 -4.48 -5.43
CA ILE A 44 -0.65 -5.09 -4.88
C ILE A 44 -1.67 -4.00 -4.53
N ILE A 45 -1.29 -3.01 -3.72
CA ILE A 45 -2.19 -1.93 -3.30
C ILE A 45 -2.61 -1.04 -4.46
N GLY A 46 -1.71 -0.73 -5.39
CA GLY A 46 -2.02 0.19 -6.49
C GLY A 46 -2.96 -0.38 -7.54
N CYS A 47 -3.06 -1.72 -7.62
CA CYS A 47 -3.81 -2.40 -8.67
C CYS A 47 -4.78 -3.42 -8.05
N VAL A 48 -4.32 -4.66 -7.82
CA VAL A 48 -5.20 -5.81 -7.63
C VAL A 48 -6.00 -5.78 -6.32
N LEU A 49 -5.42 -5.25 -5.23
CA LEU A 49 -6.10 -5.15 -3.93
C LEU A 49 -7.15 -4.03 -3.96
N SER A 50 -6.85 -2.90 -4.61
CA SER A 50 -7.83 -1.82 -4.78
C SER A 50 -9.05 -2.27 -5.59
N ALA A 51 -8.81 -2.98 -6.71
CA ALA A 51 -9.87 -3.52 -7.54
C ALA A 51 -10.68 -4.61 -6.82
N ASP A 52 -10.03 -5.48 -6.03
CA ASP A 52 -10.70 -6.52 -5.25
C ASP A 52 -11.70 -5.95 -4.24
N VAL A 53 -11.30 -4.90 -3.52
CA VAL A 53 -12.19 -4.20 -2.58
C VAL A 53 -13.42 -3.67 -3.30
N PHE A 54 -13.25 -3.03 -4.45
CA PHE A 54 -14.40 -2.53 -5.20
C PHE A 54 -15.26 -3.67 -5.77
N ALA A 55 -14.65 -4.74 -6.29
CA ALA A 55 -15.37 -5.90 -6.80
C ALA A 55 -16.23 -6.58 -5.73
N ARG A 56 -15.67 -6.77 -4.52
CA ARG A 56 -16.39 -7.31 -3.37
C ARG A 56 -17.55 -6.40 -2.96
N TYR A 57 -17.32 -5.09 -2.88
CA TYR A 57 -18.37 -4.12 -2.61
C TYR A 57 -19.51 -4.19 -3.65
N CYS A 58 -19.19 -4.23 -4.95
CA CYS A 58 -20.20 -4.36 -6.00
C CYS A 58 -21.03 -5.64 -5.86
N ARG A 59 -20.39 -6.78 -5.54
CA ARG A 59 -21.08 -8.04 -5.26
C ARG A 59 -21.98 -7.95 -4.03
N LEU A 60 -21.54 -7.31 -2.95
CA LEU A 60 -22.36 -7.08 -1.75
C LEU A 60 -23.59 -6.20 -2.03
N ARG A 61 -23.45 -5.19 -2.91
CA ARG A 61 -24.56 -4.35 -3.39
C ARG A 61 -25.55 -5.12 -4.28
N GLY A 62 -25.19 -6.32 -4.74
CA GLY A 62 -25.99 -7.13 -5.65
C GLY A 62 -25.82 -6.74 -7.12
N TYR A 63 -24.80 -5.94 -7.47
CA TYR A 63 -24.51 -5.59 -8.85
C TYR A 63 -23.95 -6.81 -9.60
N ASN A 64 -24.34 -6.96 -10.87
CA ASN A 64 -23.82 -8.02 -11.70
C ASN A 64 -22.38 -7.70 -12.08
N THR A 65 -21.41 -8.42 -11.51
CA THR A 65 -20.01 -7.98 -11.51
C THR A 65 -19.08 -9.09 -11.97
N ILE A 66 -18.16 -8.77 -12.88
CA ILE A 66 -16.99 -9.60 -13.16
C ILE A 66 -15.70 -8.81 -12.92
N TYR A 67 -14.71 -9.47 -12.33
CA TYR A 67 -13.39 -8.92 -12.08
C TYR A 67 -12.30 -9.71 -12.81
N ILE A 68 -11.73 -9.07 -13.84
CA ILE A 68 -10.77 -9.65 -14.78
C ILE A 68 -9.38 -9.08 -14.57
N CYS A 69 -8.38 -9.96 -14.50
CA CYS A 69 -6.96 -9.58 -14.55
C CYS A 69 -6.14 -10.74 -15.12
N GLY A 70 -4.83 -10.60 -15.18
CA GLY A 70 -3.93 -11.62 -15.66
C GLY A 70 -2.50 -11.11 -15.72
N THR A 71 -1.59 -11.93 -16.21
CA THR A 71 -0.20 -11.54 -16.40
C THR A 71 0.03 -10.97 -17.80
N ASP A 72 0.79 -9.88 -17.87
CA ASP A 72 1.37 -9.36 -19.10
C ASP A 72 2.73 -10.03 -19.35
N GLU A 73 2.82 -10.78 -20.45
CA GLU A 73 3.87 -11.77 -20.66
C GLU A 73 4.82 -11.46 -21.81
N TYR A 74 4.46 -10.56 -22.70
CA TYR A 74 5.22 -10.30 -23.92
C TYR A 74 6.30 -9.22 -23.75
N GLY A 75 7.13 -9.06 -24.79
CA GLY A 75 8.10 -7.97 -24.87
C GLY A 75 9.51 -8.31 -24.41
N THR A 76 10.42 -7.37 -24.64
CA THR A 76 11.87 -7.55 -24.53
C THR A 76 12.32 -7.96 -23.13
N ALA A 77 11.66 -7.45 -22.08
CA ALA A 77 12.10 -7.73 -20.71
C ALA A 77 11.85 -9.18 -20.29
N THR A 78 10.86 -9.86 -20.87
CA THR A 78 10.67 -11.31 -20.74
C THR A 78 11.79 -12.06 -21.45
N GLU A 79 12.12 -11.70 -22.70
CA GLU A 79 13.22 -12.35 -23.43
C GLU A 79 14.57 -12.16 -22.72
N THR A 80 14.87 -10.96 -22.21
CA THR A 80 16.07 -10.68 -21.44
C THR A 80 16.12 -11.55 -20.18
N LYS A 81 15.03 -11.60 -19.41
CA LYS A 81 14.99 -12.36 -18.18
C LYS A 81 15.07 -13.88 -18.44
N ALA A 82 14.46 -14.37 -19.50
CA ALA A 82 14.58 -15.75 -19.95
C ALA A 82 16.04 -16.11 -20.30
N MET A 83 16.76 -15.22 -20.99
CA MET A 83 18.18 -15.39 -21.28
C MET A 83 19.03 -15.41 -19.99
N GLU A 84 18.75 -14.53 -19.02
CA GLU A 84 19.44 -14.50 -17.72
C GLU A 84 19.21 -15.80 -16.91
N GLU A 85 17.99 -16.33 -16.92
CA GLU A 85 17.62 -17.58 -16.24
C GLU A 85 17.88 -18.85 -17.08
N LYS A 86 18.43 -18.69 -18.29
CA LYS A 86 18.75 -19.78 -19.23
C LYS A 86 17.54 -20.68 -19.54
N CYS A 87 16.38 -20.08 -19.75
CA CYS A 87 15.14 -20.75 -20.15
C CYS A 87 14.47 -20.03 -21.33
N SER A 88 13.39 -20.61 -21.85
CA SER A 88 12.56 -19.96 -22.88
C SER A 88 11.65 -18.89 -22.27
N PRO A 89 11.22 -17.88 -23.07
CA PRO A 89 10.22 -16.90 -22.65
C PRO A 89 8.93 -17.55 -22.11
N LYS A 90 8.49 -18.67 -22.71
CA LYS A 90 7.32 -19.40 -22.23
C LYS A 90 7.54 -19.99 -20.83
N GLU A 91 8.66 -20.67 -20.59
CA GLU A 91 8.94 -21.29 -19.30
C GLU A 91 9.02 -20.26 -18.17
N ILE A 92 9.62 -19.09 -18.42
CA ILE A 92 9.65 -18.03 -17.41
C ILE A 92 8.27 -17.44 -17.14
N CYS A 93 7.45 -17.23 -18.18
CA CYS A 93 6.08 -16.77 -18.00
C CYS A 93 5.24 -17.79 -17.21
N ASP A 94 5.36 -19.09 -17.54
CA ASP A 94 4.66 -20.17 -16.84
C ASP A 94 5.03 -20.21 -15.35
N LYS A 95 6.34 -20.10 -15.04
CA LYS A 95 6.87 -20.03 -13.67
C LYS A 95 6.28 -18.85 -12.90
N TYR A 96 6.39 -17.64 -13.42
CA TYR A 96 6.00 -16.45 -12.67
C TYR A 96 4.49 -16.21 -12.67
N HIS A 97 3.74 -16.62 -13.70
CA HIS A 97 2.28 -16.60 -13.66
C HIS A 97 1.75 -17.40 -12.46
N ALA A 98 2.32 -18.59 -12.21
CA ALA A 98 1.97 -19.39 -11.04
C ALA A 98 2.30 -18.66 -9.72
N ILE A 99 3.46 -18.01 -9.62
CA ILE A 99 3.85 -17.22 -8.44
C ILE A 99 2.88 -16.06 -8.20
N HIS A 100 2.53 -15.30 -9.24
CA HIS A 100 1.54 -14.22 -9.15
C HIS A 100 0.20 -14.74 -8.64
N LYS A 101 -0.30 -15.83 -9.23
CA LYS A 101 -1.56 -16.45 -8.82
C LYS A 101 -1.53 -16.91 -7.36
N GLU A 102 -0.44 -17.53 -6.91
CA GLU A 102 -0.27 -17.94 -5.52
C GLU A 102 -0.30 -16.75 -4.56
N VAL A 103 0.44 -15.69 -4.86
CA VAL A 103 0.47 -14.46 -4.06
C VAL A 103 -0.94 -13.85 -3.97
N TYR A 104 -1.63 -13.70 -5.10
CA TYR A 104 -2.95 -13.07 -5.12
C TYR A 104 -4.01 -13.93 -4.44
N ASN A 105 -3.93 -15.26 -4.56
CA ASN A 105 -4.77 -16.17 -3.78
C ASN A 105 -4.53 -16.02 -2.27
N TRP A 106 -3.27 -15.92 -1.83
CA TRP A 106 -2.95 -15.71 -0.43
C TRP A 106 -3.46 -14.36 0.09
N PHE A 107 -3.34 -13.30 -0.71
CA PHE A 107 -3.94 -11.98 -0.42
C PHE A 107 -5.48 -11.98 -0.46
N GLY A 108 -6.13 -13.10 -0.81
CA GLY A 108 -7.58 -13.21 -0.90
C GLY A 108 -8.17 -12.39 -2.04
N ILE A 109 -7.46 -12.23 -3.16
CA ILE A 109 -7.98 -11.52 -4.33
C ILE A 109 -8.99 -12.40 -5.06
N SER A 110 -10.18 -11.87 -5.30
CA SER A 110 -11.35 -12.59 -5.80
C SER A 110 -11.61 -12.34 -7.28
N PHE A 111 -10.63 -12.70 -8.13
CA PHE A 111 -10.84 -12.67 -9.58
C PHE A 111 -11.95 -13.62 -10.01
N ASP A 112 -12.72 -13.20 -11.02
CA ASP A 112 -13.58 -14.10 -11.77
C ASP A 112 -12.75 -14.85 -12.83
N GLU A 113 -11.75 -14.19 -13.40
CA GLU A 113 -10.71 -14.81 -14.22
C GLU A 113 -9.34 -14.13 -13.98
N PHE A 114 -8.30 -14.95 -13.80
CA PHE A 114 -6.91 -14.52 -13.77
C PHE A 114 -6.13 -15.20 -14.90
N GLY A 115 -6.17 -14.57 -16.08
CA GLY A 115 -5.66 -15.11 -17.32
C GLY A 115 -4.24 -14.68 -17.68
N ARG A 116 -3.92 -14.74 -18.97
CA ARG A 116 -2.57 -14.55 -19.53
C ARG A 116 -2.66 -13.87 -20.89
N THR A 117 -1.74 -12.96 -21.20
CA THR A 117 -1.66 -12.38 -22.56
C THR A 117 -1.01 -13.34 -23.57
N SER A 118 -0.33 -14.40 -23.14
CA SER A 118 0.25 -15.40 -24.05
C SER A 118 -0.75 -16.46 -24.56
N SER A 119 -2.04 -16.12 -24.66
CA SER A 119 -3.11 -17.04 -25.07
C SER A 119 -3.39 -17.00 -26.58
N PRO A 120 -3.97 -18.05 -27.18
CA PRO A 120 -4.48 -17.99 -28.55
C PRO A 120 -5.51 -16.86 -28.75
N GLN A 121 -6.41 -16.67 -27.78
CA GLN A 121 -7.44 -15.62 -27.79
C GLN A 121 -6.83 -14.22 -27.86
N GLN A 122 -5.67 -13.97 -27.23
CA GLN A 122 -4.95 -12.70 -27.38
C GLN A 122 -4.59 -12.46 -28.84
N THR A 123 -4.06 -13.47 -29.53
CA THR A 123 -3.66 -13.34 -30.93
C THR A 123 -4.88 -13.04 -31.80
N GLU A 124 -5.96 -13.79 -31.63
CA GLU A 124 -7.20 -13.62 -32.38
C GLU A 124 -7.79 -12.22 -32.19
N VAL A 125 -8.00 -11.78 -30.95
CA VAL A 125 -8.61 -10.48 -30.65
C VAL A 125 -7.70 -9.32 -31.08
N CYS A 126 -6.40 -9.41 -30.81
CA CYS A 126 -5.44 -8.38 -31.21
C CYS A 126 -5.37 -8.22 -32.74
N GLN A 127 -5.31 -9.34 -33.48
CA GLN A 127 -5.28 -9.30 -34.94
C GLN A 127 -6.61 -8.81 -35.52
N ALA A 128 -7.75 -9.13 -34.91
CA ALA A 128 -9.05 -8.62 -35.32
C ALA A 128 -9.14 -7.08 -35.18
N ILE A 129 -8.74 -6.54 -34.02
CA ILE A 129 -8.67 -5.09 -33.78
C ILE A 129 -7.71 -4.41 -34.76
N PHE A 130 -6.52 -4.97 -34.94
CA PHE A 130 -5.55 -4.47 -35.92
C PHE A 130 -6.11 -4.44 -37.35
N GLY A 131 -6.79 -5.51 -37.77
CA GLY A 131 -7.42 -5.60 -39.09
C GLY A 131 -8.45 -4.49 -39.31
N LYS A 132 -9.27 -4.18 -38.31
CA LYS A 132 -10.23 -3.05 -38.36
C LYS A 132 -9.53 -1.70 -38.47
N LEU A 133 -8.48 -1.47 -37.68
CA LEU A 133 -7.69 -0.24 -37.75
C LEU A 133 -7.03 -0.04 -39.12
N LEU A 134 -6.54 -1.13 -39.72
CA LEU A 134 -5.94 -1.12 -41.06
C LEU A 134 -6.98 -0.75 -42.13
N VAL A 135 -8.14 -1.42 -42.13
CA VAL A 135 -9.24 -1.16 -43.07
C VAL A 135 -9.77 0.28 -42.95
N ASN A 136 -9.80 0.82 -41.73
CA ASN A 136 -10.28 2.17 -41.46
C ASN A 136 -9.21 3.26 -41.66
N ASN A 137 -8.02 2.92 -42.17
CA ASN A 137 -6.92 3.86 -42.47
C ASN A 137 -6.39 4.64 -41.25
N TRP A 138 -6.35 4.02 -40.07
CA TRP A 138 -5.75 4.62 -38.86
C TRP A 138 -4.28 4.25 -38.66
N LEU A 139 -3.69 3.52 -39.61
CA LEU A 139 -2.34 3.00 -39.51
C LEU A 139 -1.47 3.51 -40.66
N SER A 140 -0.20 3.77 -40.37
CA SER A 140 0.83 4.09 -41.37
C SER A 140 2.02 3.16 -41.25
N GLU A 141 2.80 3.04 -42.33
CA GLU A 141 4.08 2.34 -42.34
C GLU A 141 5.20 3.37 -42.46
N ASN A 142 6.15 3.34 -41.51
CA ASN A 142 7.38 4.15 -41.60
C ASN A 142 8.62 3.27 -41.42
N THR A 143 9.70 3.66 -42.09
CA THR A 143 11.03 3.05 -41.93
C THR A 143 11.78 3.73 -40.80
N MET A 144 12.41 2.92 -39.93
CA MET A 144 13.25 3.38 -38.83
C MET A 144 14.64 2.76 -38.92
N GLN A 145 15.64 3.45 -38.36
CA GLN A 145 16.99 2.94 -38.21
C GLN A 145 17.18 2.31 -36.83
N GLN A 146 17.64 1.07 -36.79
CA GLN A 146 17.95 0.35 -35.56
C GLN A 146 19.29 -0.38 -35.69
N LEU A 147 19.92 -0.66 -34.56
CA LEU A 147 21.12 -1.47 -34.53
C LEU A 147 20.77 -2.95 -34.72
N TYR A 148 21.46 -3.60 -35.65
CA TYR A 148 21.34 -5.01 -35.98
C TYR A 148 22.64 -5.73 -35.66
N CYS A 149 22.54 -6.83 -34.92
CA CYS A 149 23.68 -7.70 -34.64
C CYS A 149 23.69 -8.84 -35.66
N ASP A 150 24.68 -8.88 -36.54
CA ASP A 150 24.79 -9.95 -37.54
C ASP A 150 25.08 -11.31 -36.88
N THR A 151 25.80 -11.35 -35.76
CA THR A 151 26.09 -12.60 -35.02
C THR A 151 24.85 -13.18 -34.32
N CYS A 152 24.01 -12.32 -33.72
CA CYS A 152 22.78 -12.76 -33.07
C CYS A 152 21.57 -12.80 -34.02
N GLU A 153 21.77 -12.42 -35.29
CA GLU A 153 20.75 -12.32 -36.34
C GLU A 153 19.46 -11.62 -35.89
N ARG A 154 19.61 -10.50 -35.17
CA ARG A 154 18.46 -9.73 -34.65
C ARG A 154 18.74 -8.24 -34.54
N PHE A 155 17.66 -7.47 -34.59
CA PHE A 155 17.67 -6.09 -34.13
C PHE A 155 17.85 -6.05 -32.60
N LEU A 156 18.61 -5.07 -32.12
CA LEU A 156 18.90 -4.89 -30.71
C LEU A 156 17.99 -3.82 -30.14
N ALA A 157 17.19 -4.20 -29.15
CA ALA A 157 16.55 -3.22 -28.28
C ALA A 157 17.62 -2.40 -27.53
N ASP A 158 17.30 -1.17 -27.15
CA ASP A 158 18.22 -0.22 -26.51
C ASP A 158 18.97 -0.82 -25.31
N ARG A 159 18.28 -1.67 -24.53
CA ARG A 159 18.83 -2.37 -23.36
C ARG A 159 19.87 -3.45 -23.69
N LEU A 160 19.88 -3.93 -24.94
CA LEU A 160 20.83 -4.91 -25.46
C LEU A 160 22.00 -4.24 -26.20
N VAL A 161 22.06 -2.91 -26.19
CA VAL A 161 23.18 -2.13 -26.73
C VAL A 161 23.92 -1.47 -25.58
N GLU A 162 25.25 -1.59 -25.61
CA GLU A 162 26.16 -0.82 -24.76
C GLU A 162 27.25 -0.18 -25.60
N GLY A 163 27.84 0.90 -25.14
CA GLY A 163 28.91 1.59 -25.86
C GLY A 163 29.41 2.81 -25.12
N ILE A 164 30.26 3.58 -25.76
CA ILE A 164 30.84 4.79 -25.20
C ILE A 164 29.81 5.94 -25.32
N CYS A 165 29.59 6.65 -24.22
CA CYS A 165 28.67 7.78 -24.16
C CYS A 165 29.13 8.88 -25.13
N PRO A 166 28.26 9.34 -26.06
CA PRO A 166 28.62 10.38 -27.02
C PRO A 166 28.66 11.78 -26.41
N THR A 167 28.23 11.95 -25.16
CA THR A 167 28.19 13.26 -24.49
C THR A 167 29.61 13.79 -24.26
N PRO A 168 29.96 14.97 -24.80
CA PRO A 168 31.27 15.58 -24.59
C PRO A 168 31.58 15.73 -23.10
N GLY A 169 32.79 15.35 -22.69
CA GLY A 169 33.25 15.41 -21.29
C GLY A 169 32.76 14.28 -20.38
N CYS A 170 31.88 13.39 -20.84
CA CYS A 170 31.45 12.22 -20.08
C CYS A 170 32.23 10.96 -20.47
N GLU A 171 32.15 10.59 -21.77
CA GLU A 171 32.85 9.46 -22.41
C GLU A 171 32.82 8.16 -21.61
N TYR A 172 31.74 7.91 -20.87
CA TYR A 172 31.55 6.68 -20.13
C TYR A 172 31.52 5.48 -21.07
N ASP A 173 32.42 4.52 -20.89
CA ASP A 173 32.69 3.42 -21.82
C ASP A 173 31.59 2.35 -21.92
N SER A 174 30.67 2.37 -20.95
CA SER A 174 29.64 1.35 -20.75
C SER A 174 28.24 1.98 -20.64
N ALA A 175 28.00 3.06 -21.38
CA ALA A 175 26.67 3.66 -21.48
C ALA A 175 25.70 2.70 -22.18
N ARG A 176 24.45 2.66 -21.70
CA ARG A 176 23.38 1.87 -22.32
C ARG A 176 22.78 2.63 -23.50
N GLY A 177 22.12 1.90 -24.40
CA GLY A 177 21.49 2.50 -25.59
C GLY A 177 20.45 3.57 -25.29
N ASP A 178 19.79 3.51 -24.14
CA ASP A 178 18.71 4.41 -23.73
C ASP A 178 19.17 5.54 -22.78
N GLN A 179 20.17 5.28 -21.94
CA GLN A 179 20.65 6.24 -20.96
C GLN A 179 22.10 5.98 -20.51
N CYS A 180 22.89 7.05 -20.40
CA CYS A 180 24.20 6.99 -19.75
C CYS A 180 24.06 7.05 -18.22
N GLU A 181 24.59 6.05 -17.52
CA GLU A 181 24.52 5.98 -16.05
C GLU A 181 25.44 7.01 -15.36
N LYS A 182 26.51 7.46 -16.03
CA LYS A 182 27.46 8.44 -15.48
C LYS A 182 26.93 9.88 -15.53
N CYS A 183 26.40 10.33 -16.67
CA CYS A 183 25.90 11.71 -16.82
C CYS A 183 24.38 11.84 -16.82
N GLY A 184 23.63 10.73 -16.75
CA GLY A 184 22.17 10.72 -16.71
C GLY A 184 21.48 11.06 -18.05
N LYS A 185 22.24 11.42 -19.09
CA LYS A 185 21.69 11.82 -20.40
C LYS A 185 20.95 10.65 -21.05
N LEU A 186 19.75 10.91 -21.57
CA LEU A 186 19.03 10.01 -22.46
C LEU A 186 19.73 9.95 -23.81
N LEU A 187 19.92 8.75 -24.34
CA LEU A 187 20.65 8.48 -25.55
C LEU A 187 19.75 7.77 -26.56
N ASN A 188 20.08 7.90 -27.85
CA ASN A 188 19.64 6.94 -28.85
C ASN A 188 20.75 5.90 -29.07
N PRO A 189 20.43 4.60 -29.21
CA PRO A 189 21.46 3.58 -29.36
C PRO A 189 22.36 3.79 -30.58
N THR A 190 21.81 4.38 -31.65
CA THR A 190 22.53 4.72 -32.88
C THR A 190 23.54 5.86 -32.71
N GLU A 191 23.47 6.61 -31.61
CA GLU A 191 24.42 7.69 -31.27
C GLU A 191 25.60 7.21 -30.42
N LEU A 192 25.54 5.99 -29.87
CA LEU A 192 26.65 5.43 -29.08
C LEU A 192 27.90 5.29 -29.96
N LYS A 193 29.05 5.71 -29.40
CA LYS A 193 30.36 5.45 -30.01
C LYS A 193 30.78 4.02 -29.66
N ASP A 194 31.37 3.31 -30.61
CA ASP A 194 31.73 1.88 -30.48
C ASP A 194 30.60 1.04 -29.84
N PRO A 195 29.41 0.99 -30.46
CA PRO A 195 28.33 0.19 -29.93
C PRO A 195 28.72 -1.28 -29.94
N ARG A 196 28.26 -2.01 -28.93
CA ARG A 196 28.46 -3.44 -28.72
C ARG A 196 27.13 -4.09 -28.37
N CYS A 197 26.92 -5.28 -28.91
CA CYS A 197 25.80 -6.12 -28.52
C CYS A 197 26.08 -6.70 -27.12
N LYS A 198 25.22 -6.43 -26.13
CA LYS A 198 25.39 -6.99 -24.78
C LYS A 198 25.43 -8.52 -24.72
N VAL A 199 24.88 -9.19 -25.73
CA VAL A 199 24.74 -10.65 -25.75
C VAL A 199 25.99 -11.35 -26.27
N CYS A 200 26.53 -10.89 -27.40
CA CYS A 200 27.68 -11.55 -28.05
C CYS A 200 28.93 -10.67 -28.12
N GLN A 201 28.86 -9.44 -27.60
CA GLN A 201 29.94 -8.47 -27.53
C GLN A 201 30.47 -7.97 -28.90
N THR A 202 29.86 -8.38 -30.01
CA THR A 202 30.23 -7.88 -31.35
C THR A 202 29.61 -6.52 -31.65
N THR A 203 30.26 -5.74 -32.51
CA THR A 203 29.76 -4.44 -32.98
C THR A 203 28.52 -4.62 -33.87
N PRO A 204 27.37 -4.04 -33.53
CA PRO A 204 26.20 -4.03 -34.38
C PRO A 204 26.30 -2.95 -35.47
N ARG A 205 25.56 -3.11 -36.56
CA ARG A 205 25.46 -2.11 -37.64
C ARG A 205 24.07 -1.48 -37.68
N ILE A 206 23.98 -0.24 -38.13
CA ILE A 206 22.69 0.40 -38.38
C ILE A 206 22.03 -0.28 -39.60
N ARG A 207 20.75 -0.62 -39.46
CA ARG A 207 19.94 -1.21 -40.52
C ARG A 207 18.53 -0.62 -40.50
N ASP A 208 18.00 -0.36 -41.68
CA ASP A 208 16.62 0.08 -41.86
C ASP A 208 15.64 -1.06 -41.58
N THR A 209 14.55 -0.74 -40.91
CA THR A 209 13.47 -1.69 -40.58
C THR A 209 12.11 -1.00 -40.60
N ASN A 210 11.11 -1.64 -41.19
CA ASN A 210 9.78 -1.06 -41.34
C ASN A 210 8.91 -1.34 -40.12
N HIS A 211 8.10 -0.35 -39.74
CA HIS A 211 7.21 -0.43 -38.60
C HIS A 211 5.84 0.13 -38.92
N MET A 212 4.81 -0.50 -38.36
CA MET A 212 3.46 0.05 -38.34
C MET A 212 3.30 1.04 -37.19
N PHE A 213 2.58 2.13 -37.44
CA PHE A 213 2.26 3.18 -36.49
C PHE A 213 0.74 3.35 -36.39
N LEU A 214 0.25 3.59 -35.18
CA LEU A 214 -1.10 4.09 -34.94
C LEU A 214 -1.08 5.62 -35.05
N GLU A 215 -1.89 6.15 -35.96
CA GLU A 215 -2.01 7.59 -36.24
C GLU A 215 -2.90 8.29 -35.20
N LEU A 216 -2.43 8.35 -33.95
CA LEU A 216 -3.10 9.07 -32.86
C LEU A 216 -3.48 10.53 -33.19
N PRO A 217 -2.66 11.32 -33.93
CA PRO A 217 -3.06 12.69 -34.27
C PRO A 217 -4.41 12.75 -35.00
N LEU A 218 -4.70 11.77 -35.86
CA LEU A 218 -5.94 11.71 -36.64
C LEU A 218 -7.15 11.31 -35.78
N LEU A 219 -6.93 10.59 -34.68
CA LEU A 219 -7.97 10.15 -33.74
C LEU A 219 -8.26 11.18 -32.63
N ARG A 220 -7.52 12.29 -32.59
CA ARG A 220 -7.57 13.29 -31.51
C ARG A 220 -8.98 13.75 -31.17
N ASN A 221 -9.76 14.17 -32.15
CA ASN A 221 -11.09 14.75 -31.90
C ASN A 221 -12.04 13.75 -31.22
N LYS A 222 -12.07 12.50 -31.72
CA LYS A 222 -12.88 11.42 -31.12
C LYS A 222 -12.44 11.12 -29.69
N LEU A 223 -11.12 11.11 -29.47
CA LEU A 223 -10.56 10.84 -28.15
C LEU A 223 -10.88 11.96 -27.15
N GLU A 224 -10.70 13.22 -27.54
CA GLU A 224 -11.00 14.39 -26.69
C GLU A 224 -12.50 14.44 -26.34
N GLU A 225 -13.39 14.15 -27.29
CA GLU A 225 -14.83 14.04 -27.01
C GLU A 225 -15.13 12.98 -25.96
N TYR A 226 -14.57 11.78 -26.13
CA TYR A 226 -14.69 10.69 -25.15
C TYR A 226 -14.16 11.08 -23.77
N ILE A 227 -12.96 11.68 -23.69
CA ILE A 227 -12.33 12.08 -22.43
C ILE A 227 -13.16 13.17 -21.74
N ASN A 228 -13.59 14.20 -22.46
CA ASN A 228 -14.34 15.33 -21.89
C ASN A 228 -15.68 14.87 -21.30
N LYS A 229 -16.38 13.95 -21.98
CA LYS A 229 -17.64 13.38 -21.48
C LYS A 229 -17.40 12.44 -20.30
N THR A 230 -16.46 11.52 -20.43
CA THR A 230 -16.34 10.37 -19.53
C THR A 230 -15.57 10.70 -18.26
N SER A 231 -14.61 11.61 -18.31
CA SER A 231 -13.87 12.04 -17.11
C SER A 231 -14.78 12.67 -16.05
N VAL A 232 -15.81 13.40 -16.49
CA VAL A 232 -16.83 13.97 -15.60
C VAL A 232 -17.84 12.91 -15.18
N ALA A 233 -18.44 12.19 -16.13
CA ALA A 233 -19.48 11.19 -15.84
C ALA A 233 -18.97 10.03 -14.96
N GLY A 234 -17.71 9.65 -15.13
CA GLY A 234 -17.03 8.61 -14.37
C GLY A 234 -16.26 9.10 -13.16
N SER A 235 -16.30 10.41 -12.86
CA SER A 235 -15.60 11.02 -11.72
C SER A 235 -14.13 10.62 -11.62
N TRP A 236 -13.37 10.80 -12.70
CA TRP A 236 -11.95 10.41 -12.73
C TRP A 236 -11.14 11.13 -11.65
N SER A 237 -10.16 10.44 -11.09
CA SER A 237 -9.26 11.03 -10.10
C SER A 237 -8.44 12.17 -10.70
N GLN A 238 -8.10 13.17 -9.88
CA GLN A 238 -7.43 14.38 -10.35
C GLN A 238 -6.06 14.10 -10.99
N ASN A 239 -5.31 13.14 -10.44
CA ASN A 239 -4.03 12.69 -11.02
C ASN A 239 -4.22 12.06 -12.41
N ALA A 240 -5.29 11.30 -12.64
CA ALA A 240 -5.61 10.73 -13.95
C ALA A 240 -5.92 11.82 -14.98
N ILE A 241 -6.73 12.82 -14.60
CA ILE A 241 -7.07 13.98 -15.44
C ILE A 241 -5.82 14.78 -15.78
N GLN A 242 -4.98 15.08 -14.79
CA GLN A 242 -3.73 15.83 -15.00
C GLN A 242 -2.78 15.12 -15.95
N ALA A 243 -2.53 13.82 -15.74
CA ALA A 243 -1.65 13.04 -16.61
C ALA A 243 -2.19 12.93 -18.05
N THR A 244 -3.51 12.76 -18.21
CA THR A 244 -4.17 12.70 -19.52
C THR A 244 -4.08 14.05 -20.24
N ASN A 245 -4.39 15.15 -19.56
CA ASN A 245 -4.32 16.48 -20.14
C ASN A 245 -2.90 16.91 -20.51
N ALA A 246 -1.89 16.47 -19.74
CA ALA A 246 -0.49 16.70 -20.08
C ALA A 246 -0.13 16.07 -21.45
N TRP A 247 -0.59 14.84 -21.70
CA TRP A 247 -0.40 14.15 -22.99
C TRP A 247 -1.13 14.84 -24.14
N LEU A 248 -2.38 15.29 -23.92
CA LEU A 248 -3.14 16.01 -24.96
C LEU A 248 -2.52 17.37 -25.29
N LYS A 249 -1.96 18.05 -24.28
CA LYS A 249 -1.30 19.35 -24.43
C LYS A 249 0.04 19.25 -25.16
N GLU A 250 0.83 18.20 -24.91
CA GLU A 250 2.08 17.95 -25.66
C GLU A 250 1.81 17.73 -27.16
N GLY A 251 0.60 17.25 -27.49
CA GLY A 251 0.19 16.89 -28.83
C GLY A 251 0.39 15.38 -29.06
N LEU A 252 -0.68 14.73 -29.50
CA LEU A 252 -0.62 13.31 -29.85
C LEU A 252 0.31 13.12 -31.05
N LYS A 253 1.20 12.13 -30.96
CA LYS A 253 2.17 11.76 -32.00
C LYS A 253 1.85 10.36 -32.51
N PRO A 254 2.19 10.01 -33.76
CA PRO A 254 2.10 8.63 -34.22
C PRO A 254 2.90 7.70 -33.30
N ARG A 255 2.33 6.54 -32.97
CA ARG A 255 2.98 5.57 -32.05
C ARG A 255 3.27 4.27 -32.77
N CYS A 256 4.53 3.84 -32.75
CA CYS A 256 4.95 2.57 -33.33
C CYS A 256 4.34 1.39 -32.55
N ILE A 257 3.55 0.57 -33.23
CA ILE A 257 2.81 -0.58 -32.65
C ILE A 257 3.45 -1.94 -33.00
N THR A 258 4.63 -1.97 -33.61
CA THR A 258 5.34 -3.21 -33.97
C THR A 258 6.76 -3.22 -33.43
N ARG A 259 7.33 -4.41 -33.20
CA ARG A 259 8.71 -4.59 -32.75
C ARG A 259 9.37 -5.78 -33.42
N ASP A 260 10.68 -5.67 -33.58
CA ASP A 260 11.57 -6.75 -34.05
C ASP A 260 11.92 -7.69 -32.89
N LEU A 261 10.91 -8.39 -32.37
CA LEU A 261 11.04 -9.40 -31.32
C LEU A 261 10.45 -10.72 -31.82
N LYS A 262 10.83 -11.82 -31.17
CA LYS A 262 10.24 -13.14 -31.46
C LYS A 262 9.12 -13.47 -30.46
N TRP A 263 9.20 -12.97 -29.23
CA TRP A 263 8.19 -13.19 -28.20
C TRP A 263 7.13 -12.08 -28.16
N GLY A 264 6.02 -12.29 -28.85
CA GLY A 264 4.89 -11.37 -28.95
C GLY A 264 3.80 -11.90 -29.88
N VAL A 265 2.68 -11.17 -29.98
CA VAL A 265 1.63 -11.49 -30.95
C VAL A 265 2.13 -11.22 -32.38
N PRO A 266 2.09 -12.18 -33.32
CA PRO A 266 2.57 -11.97 -34.68
C PRO A 266 1.70 -10.98 -35.45
N VAL A 267 2.33 -10.16 -36.29
CA VAL A 267 1.62 -9.21 -37.16
C VAL A 267 1.09 -9.95 -38.39
N PRO A 268 -0.22 -9.88 -38.72
CA PRO A 268 -0.83 -10.67 -39.79
C PRO A 268 -0.60 -10.04 -41.18
N LEU A 269 0.64 -9.67 -41.50
CA LEU A 269 1.05 -9.10 -42.79
C LEU A 269 2.35 -9.78 -43.25
N GLU A 270 2.40 -10.25 -44.50
CA GLU A 270 3.56 -10.98 -45.05
C GLU A 270 4.88 -10.21 -44.90
N ARG A 271 4.85 -8.89 -45.13
CA ARG A 271 6.02 -7.99 -44.98
C ARG A 271 6.50 -7.85 -43.52
N PHE A 272 5.70 -8.27 -42.55
CA PHE A 272 5.95 -8.19 -41.12
C PHE A 272 6.03 -9.58 -40.45
N LYS A 273 6.22 -10.66 -41.21
CA LYS A 273 6.24 -12.04 -40.69
C LYS A 273 7.24 -12.30 -39.56
N ASP A 274 8.33 -11.54 -39.51
CA ASP A 274 9.38 -11.63 -38.49
C ASP A 274 9.21 -10.62 -37.35
N LYS A 275 8.05 -9.96 -37.27
CA LYS A 275 7.72 -8.92 -36.28
C LYS A 275 6.51 -9.30 -35.47
N VAL A 276 6.47 -8.73 -34.27
CA VAL A 276 5.35 -8.86 -33.34
C VAL A 276 4.76 -7.49 -33.05
N PHE A 277 3.53 -7.46 -32.52
CA PHE A 277 2.97 -6.26 -31.96
C PHE A 277 3.77 -5.80 -30.73
N TYR A 278 3.87 -4.49 -30.59
CA TYR A 278 4.49 -3.89 -29.42
C TYR A 278 3.57 -4.04 -28.21
N VAL A 279 4.14 -4.42 -27.06
CA VAL A 279 3.38 -4.66 -25.82
C VAL A 279 2.50 -3.48 -25.38
N TRP A 280 2.87 -2.24 -25.72
CA TRP A 280 2.06 -1.05 -25.40
C TRP A 280 0.77 -0.96 -26.23
N PHE A 281 0.67 -1.68 -27.35
CA PHE A 281 -0.53 -1.80 -28.17
C PHE A 281 -1.42 -2.96 -27.70
N ASP A 282 -0.85 -4.15 -27.49
CA ASP A 282 -1.66 -5.35 -27.25
C ASP A 282 -1.89 -5.68 -25.77
N ALA A 283 -1.08 -5.20 -24.82
CA ALA A 283 -1.30 -5.50 -23.40
C ALA A 283 -2.68 -5.07 -22.88
N PRO A 284 -3.21 -3.87 -23.20
CA PRO A 284 -4.59 -3.51 -22.84
C PRO A 284 -5.66 -4.38 -23.54
N ILE A 285 -5.38 -4.90 -24.74
CA ILE A 285 -6.25 -5.88 -25.41
C ILE A 285 -6.32 -7.19 -24.60
N GLY A 286 -5.31 -7.44 -23.77
CA GLY A 286 -5.29 -8.51 -22.78
C GLY A 286 -6.54 -8.58 -21.90
N TYR A 287 -7.15 -7.45 -21.52
CA TYR A 287 -8.39 -7.49 -20.74
C TYR A 287 -9.54 -8.16 -21.52
N VAL A 288 -9.63 -7.87 -22.82
CA VAL A 288 -10.65 -8.40 -23.72
C VAL A 288 -10.40 -9.89 -23.97
N SER A 289 -9.16 -10.26 -24.29
CA SER A 289 -8.80 -11.65 -24.59
C SER A 289 -8.91 -12.56 -23.36
N ILE A 290 -8.56 -12.08 -22.17
CA ILE A 290 -8.77 -12.82 -20.92
C ILE A 290 -10.27 -13.02 -20.67
N THR A 291 -11.11 -12.02 -20.96
CA THR A 291 -12.57 -12.19 -20.87
C THR A 291 -13.09 -13.19 -21.90
N SER A 292 -12.47 -13.26 -23.09
CA SER A 292 -12.74 -14.29 -24.11
C SER A 292 -12.35 -15.70 -23.63
N CYS A 293 -11.27 -15.85 -22.87
CA CYS A 293 -10.93 -17.11 -22.20
C CYS A 293 -11.96 -17.50 -21.13
N TYR A 294 -12.55 -16.52 -20.44
CA TYR A 294 -13.58 -16.74 -19.42
C TYR A 294 -14.93 -17.15 -20.03
N THR A 295 -15.30 -16.60 -21.19
CA THR A 295 -16.56 -16.91 -21.88
C THR A 295 -16.51 -16.63 -23.37
N ASN A 296 -17.14 -17.52 -24.15
CA ASN A 296 -17.34 -17.33 -25.59
C ASN A 296 -18.24 -16.13 -25.92
N GLU A 297 -19.04 -15.65 -24.95
CA GLU A 297 -19.94 -14.50 -25.10
C GLU A 297 -19.32 -13.18 -24.58
N TRP A 298 -17.99 -13.07 -24.61
CA TRP A 298 -17.25 -11.93 -24.05
C TRP A 298 -17.64 -10.57 -24.66
N GLU A 299 -18.12 -10.57 -25.90
CA GLU A 299 -18.62 -9.36 -26.57
C GLU A 299 -19.81 -8.74 -25.82
N LYS A 300 -20.61 -9.52 -25.08
CA LYS A 300 -21.68 -8.96 -24.24
C LYS A 300 -21.14 -8.03 -23.16
N TRP A 301 -19.90 -8.22 -22.70
CA TRP A 301 -19.22 -7.35 -21.75
C TRP A 301 -18.46 -6.20 -22.45
N TRP A 302 -17.73 -6.50 -23.52
CA TRP A 302 -16.79 -5.55 -24.15
C TRP A 302 -17.33 -4.79 -25.36
N LYS A 303 -18.49 -5.18 -25.90
CA LYS A 303 -19.17 -4.48 -27.00
C LYS A 303 -20.63 -4.15 -26.63
N ASN A 304 -20.81 -3.59 -25.43
CA ASN A 304 -22.12 -3.29 -24.87
C ASN A 304 -22.09 -2.03 -23.96
N PRO A 305 -21.67 -0.87 -24.50
CA PRO A 305 -21.41 0.35 -23.72
C PRO A 305 -22.67 0.92 -23.04
N GLU A 306 -23.87 0.55 -23.50
CA GLU A 306 -25.13 1.02 -22.91
C GLU A 306 -25.50 0.30 -21.62
N ASN A 307 -25.07 -0.96 -21.46
CA ASN A 307 -25.47 -1.80 -20.32
C ASN A 307 -24.31 -2.15 -19.38
N VAL A 308 -23.06 -1.86 -19.76
CA VAL A 308 -21.86 -2.23 -19.02
C VAL A 308 -21.06 -0.99 -18.63
N GLU A 309 -20.72 -0.91 -17.33
CA GLU A 309 -19.81 0.10 -16.80
C GLU A 309 -18.42 -0.52 -16.58
N LEU A 310 -17.42 -0.05 -17.32
CA LEU A 310 -16.03 -0.48 -17.15
C LEU A 310 -15.31 0.40 -16.11
N PHE A 311 -14.77 -0.25 -15.08
CA PHE A 311 -13.90 0.32 -14.05
C PHE A 311 -12.48 -0.23 -14.21
N GLN A 312 -11.47 0.64 -14.22
CA GLN A 312 -10.07 0.24 -14.34
C GLN A 312 -9.23 0.75 -13.16
N PHE A 313 -8.42 -0.14 -12.57
CA PHE A 313 -7.57 0.15 -11.42
C PHE A 313 -6.10 0.00 -11.78
N MET A 314 -5.30 1.04 -11.51
CA MET A 314 -3.89 1.05 -11.90
C MET A 314 -3.04 2.06 -11.11
N GLY A 315 -1.71 1.92 -11.19
CA GLY A 315 -0.79 2.98 -10.80
C GLY A 315 -0.68 4.08 -11.88
N LYS A 316 -0.25 5.29 -11.48
CA LYS A 316 -0.18 6.48 -12.34
C LYS A 316 0.56 6.31 -13.67
N ASP A 317 1.57 5.43 -13.72
CA ASP A 317 2.38 5.22 -14.92
C ASP A 317 1.57 4.61 -16.08
N ASN A 318 0.47 3.92 -15.76
CA ASN A 318 -0.38 3.27 -16.75
C ASN A 318 -1.48 4.19 -17.31
N VAL A 319 -1.65 5.41 -16.77
CA VAL A 319 -2.77 6.29 -17.14
C VAL A 319 -2.82 6.57 -18.64
N PRO A 320 -1.73 7.03 -19.32
CA PRO A 320 -1.81 7.37 -20.74
C PRO A 320 -2.20 6.19 -21.63
N PHE A 321 -1.89 4.96 -21.20
CA PHE A 321 -2.29 3.78 -21.96
C PHE A 321 -3.79 3.55 -21.94
N HIS A 322 -4.44 3.86 -20.82
CA HIS A 322 -5.85 3.56 -20.60
C HIS A 322 -6.75 4.76 -20.89
N THR A 323 -6.20 5.98 -20.92
CA THR A 323 -6.93 7.20 -21.25
C THR A 323 -6.68 7.69 -22.66
N VAL A 324 -5.56 7.29 -23.30
CA VAL A 324 -5.20 7.68 -24.67
C VAL A 324 -5.07 6.48 -25.58
N MET A 325 -4.06 5.62 -25.37
CA MET A 325 -3.69 4.57 -26.35
C MET A 325 -4.82 3.56 -26.62
N PHE A 326 -5.36 2.96 -25.57
CA PHE A 326 -6.36 1.90 -25.68
C PHE A 326 -7.72 2.43 -26.15
N PRO A 327 -8.26 3.55 -25.60
CA PRO A 327 -9.45 4.16 -26.16
C PRO A 327 -9.30 4.56 -27.63
N SER A 328 -8.16 5.13 -28.04
CA SER A 328 -7.91 5.43 -29.46
C SER A 328 -7.90 4.17 -30.33
N THR A 329 -7.29 3.08 -29.84
CA THR A 329 -7.28 1.77 -30.51
C THR A 329 -8.70 1.25 -30.72
N LEU A 330 -9.55 1.30 -29.70
CA LEU A 330 -10.94 0.83 -29.80
C LEU A 330 -11.81 1.76 -30.65
N LEU A 331 -11.73 3.08 -30.44
CA LEU A 331 -12.47 4.09 -31.22
C LEU A 331 -12.12 4.03 -32.72
N GLY A 332 -10.87 3.71 -33.05
CA GLY A 332 -10.43 3.56 -34.43
C GLY A 332 -11.06 2.37 -35.15
N THR A 333 -11.51 1.34 -34.44
CA THR A 333 -12.20 0.19 -35.07
C THR A 333 -13.58 0.57 -35.62
N GLY A 334 -14.20 1.61 -35.08
CA GLY A 334 -15.58 2.00 -35.42
C GLY A 334 -16.65 1.04 -34.88
N GLU A 335 -16.30 0.15 -33.96
CA GLU A 335 -17.25 -0.75 -33.30
C GLU A 335 -17.70 -0.21 -31.94
N ASP A 336 -18.84 -0.71 -31.43
CA ASP A 336 -19.46 -0.26 -30.19
C ASP A 336 -18.78 -0.85 -28.94
N TRP A 337 -17.51 -0.54 -28.75
CA TRP A 337 -16.74 -1.00 -27.59
C TRP A 337 -17.23 -0.37 -26.28
N THR A 338 -17.28 -1.19 -25.23
CA THR A 338 -17.38 -0.73 -23.84
C THR A 338 -16.08 -0.02 -23.45
N LEU A 339 -16.09 1.31 -23.46
CA LEU A 339 -14.97 2.13 -23.03
C LEU A 339 -14.99 2.35 -21.51
N MET A 340 -13.83 2.71 -20.96
CA MET A 340 -13.67 2.90 -19.52
C MET A 340 -14.51 4.06 -19.00
N LYS A 341 -15.51 3.75 -18.16
CA LYS A 341 -16.30 4.77 -17.46
C LYS A 341 -15.46 5.42 -16.36
N THR A 342 -14.88 4.63 -15.47
CA THR A 342 -14.17 5.14 -14.29
C THR A 342 -12.76 4.57 -14.19
N ILE A 343 -11.80 5.43 -13.82
CA ILE A 343 -10.41 5.05 -13.55
C ILE A 343 -10.06 5.35 -12.09
N SER A 344 -9.50 4.36 -11.40
CA SER A 344 -8.94 4.53 -10.06
C SER A 344 -7.42 4.47 -10.14
N VAL A 345 -6.78 5.61 -9.91
CA VAL A 345 -5.33 5.77 -10.04
C VAL A 345 -4.69 5.98 -8.67
N THR A 346 -3.62 5.25 -8.39
CA THR A 346 -2.81 5.47 -7.19
C THR A 346 -1.44 6.08 -7.52
N GLU A 347 -0.96 6.87 -6.57
CA GLU A 347 0.44 7.26 -6.44
C GLU A 347 1.29 6.08 -5.91
N TYR A 348 2.57 6.30 -5.59
CA TYR A 348 3.44 5.21 -5.15
C TYR A 348 3.32 4.92 -3.66
N LEU A 349 3.38 3.63 -3.31
CA LEU A 349 3.73 3.19 -1.96
C LEU A 349 5.26 3.04 -1.90
N ASN A 350 5.91 3.76 -1.01
CA ASN A 350 7.34 3.69 -0.70
C ASN A 350 7.60 2.73 0.49
N TYR A 351 8.86 2.36 0.73
CA TYR A 351 9.24 1.41 1.78
C TYR A 351 10.37 1.98 2.66
N GLU A 352 10.08 2.19 3.94
CA GLU A 352 10.97 2.78 4.93
C GLU A 352 11.67 4.07 4.43
N ALA A 353 13.00 4.14 4.41
CA ALA A 353 13.72 5.33 3.97
C ALA A 353 13.86 5.46 2.42
N GLY A 354 13.17 4.64 1.63
CA GLY A 354 13.37 4.56 0.18
C GLY A 354 12.20 4.02 -0.63
N LYS A 355 12.48 3.65 -1.89
CA LYS A 355 11.49 3.08 -2.82
C LYS A 355 11.58 1.55 -2.83
N PHE A 356 10.47 0.87 -3.12
CA PHE A 356 10.54 -0.52 -3.57
C PHE A 356 11.41 -0.62 -4.82
N SER A 357 12.17 -1.71 -4.94
CA SER A 357 12.97 -1.97 -6.14
C SER A 357 12.87 -3.43 -6.53
N LYS A 358 12.21 -3.70 -7.66
CA LYS A 358 12.12 -5.05 -8.23
C LYS A 358 13.49 -5.60 -8.61
N SER A 359 14.28 -4.82 -9.35
CA SER A 359 15.62 -5.23 -9.81
C SER A 359 16.61 -5.43 -8.68
N LYS A 360 16.53 -4.63 -7.61
CA LYS A 360 17.40 -4.80 -6.43
C LYS A 360 16.78 -5.69 -5.35
N GLY A 361 15.53 -6.13 -5.51
CA GLY A 361 14.78 -6.90 -4.51
C GLY A 361 14.60 -6.16 -3.17
N VAL A 362 14.39 -4.84 -3.18
CA VAL A 362 14.25 -4.03 -1.96
C VAL A 362 12.77 -3.82 -1.61
N GLY A 363 12.42 -4.05 -0.34
CA GLY A 363 11.05 -4.00 0.18
C GLY A 363 10.45 -5.37 0.45
N VAL A 364 9.20 -5.39 0.90
CA VAL A 364 8.40 -6.60 1.12
C VAL A 364 7.68 -6.99 -0.17
N PHE A 365 7.90 -8.24 -0.61
CA PHE A 365 7.21 -8.84 -1.74
C PHE A 365 6.02 -9.70 -1.32
N GLY A 366 5.16 -10.07 -2.25
CA GLY A 366 3.95 -10.82 -1.94
C GLY A 366 4.22 -12.18 -1.29
N ASN A 367 5.30 -12.85 -1.69
CA ASN A 367 5.80 -14.07 -1.05
C ASN A 367 6.42 -13.79 0.33
N ASP A 368 7.18 -12.70 0.47
CA ASP A 368 7.75 -12.27 1.76
C ASP A 368 6.65 -12.06 2.82
N ALA A 369 5.52 -11.45 2.44
CA ALA A 369 4.38 -11.21 3.34
C ALA A 369 3.76 -12.51 3.86
N LYS A 370 3.66 -13.52 2.99
CA LYS A 370 3.18 -14.88 3.33
C LYS A 370 4.09 -15.59 4.33
N ASP A 371 5.38 -15.29 4.30
CA ASP A 371 6.39 -15.88 5.19
C ASP A 371 6.51 -15.15 6.55
N THR A 372 5.50 -14.34 6.89
CA THR A 372 5.34 -13.74 8.22
C THR A 372 4.24 -14.43 9.00
N ASN A 373 4.24 -14.30 10.32
CA ASN A 373 3.13 -14.74 11.18
C ASN A 373 1.99 -13.69 11.23
N ILE A 374 2.05 -12.66 10.39
CA ILE A 374 1.05 -11.59 10.34
C ILE A 374 -0.08 -12.05 9.42
N PRO A 375 -1.33 -12.11 9.92
CA PRO A 375 -2.46 -12.54 9.11
C PRO A 375 -2.71 -11.64 7.89
N VAL A 376 -3.24 -12.21 6.82
CA VAL A 376 -3.50 -11.51 5.56
C VAL A 376 -4.41 -10.28 5.74
N GLU A 377 -5.41 -10.34 6.61
CA GLU A 377 -6.31 -9.22 6.87
C GLU A 377 -5.58 -7.99 7.42
N VAL A 378 -4.50 -8.18 8.18
CA VAL A 378 -3.68 -7.08 8.70
C VAL A 378 -2.95 -6.39 7.56
N TRP A 379 -2.38 -7.17 6.63
CA TRP A 379 -1.73 -6.62 5.42
C TRP A 379 -2.73 -5.86 4.56
N ARG A 380 -3.91 -6.43 4.31
CA ARG A 380 -4.96 -5.78 3.52
C ARG A 380 -5.41 -4.48 4.18
N TYR A 381 -5.72 -4.52 5.49
CA TYR A 381 -6.13 -3.36 6.26
C TYR A 381 -5.10 -2.24 6.21
N TYR A 382 -3.84 -2.57 6.53
CA TYR A 382 -2.76 -1.59 6.58
C TYR A 382 -2.56 -0.90 5.24
N LEU A 383 -2.48 -1.68 4.16
CA LEU A 383 -2.28 -1.15 2.81
C LEU A 383 -3.46 -0.27 2.36
N LEU A 384 -4.69 -0.64 2.71
CA LEU A 384 -5.89 0.12 2.33
C LEU A 384 -6.07 1.39 3.18
N ALA A 385 -5.76 1.33 4.48
CA ALA A 385 -5.73 2.50 5.36
C ALA A 385 -4.67 3.52 4.90
N ASN A 386 -3.57 3.03 4.33
CA ASN A 386 -2.50 3.83 3.76
C ASN A 386 -2.51 3.85 2.22
N ARG A 387 -3.67 3.65 1.58
CA ARG A 387 -3.76 3.65 0.11
C ARG A 387 -3.28 5.01 -0.46
N PRO A 388 -2.32 5.03 -1.41
CA PRO A 388 -1.79 6.26 -2.00
C PRO A 388 -2.76 6.87 -3.04
N GLU A 389 -3.88 7.45 -2.59
CA GLU A 389 -4.92 7.98 -3.50
C GLU A 389 -4.56 9.37 -4.09
N VAL A 390 -3.93 10.23 -3.27
CA VAL A 390 -3.66 11.64 -3.64
C VAL A 390 -2.16 11.92 -3.73
N SER A 391 -1.37 11.31 -2.85
CA SER A 391 0.08 11.47 -2.78
C SER A 391 0.73 10.13 -2.53
N ASP A 392 2.04 10.06 -2.77
CA ASP A 392 2.85 8.93 -2.34
C ASP A 392 2.65 8.68 -0.83
N THR A 393 2.67 7.40 -0.43
CA THR A 393 2.58 6.97 0.97
C THR A 393 3.78 6.13 1.34
N LEU A 394 3.98 5.90 2.63
CA LEU A 394 5.15 5.18 3.13
C LEU A 394 4.74 3.97 3.98
N PHE A 395 5.22 2.81 3.59
CA PHE A 395 5.19 1.63 4.45
C PHE A 395 6.29 1.72 5.50
N THR A 396 5.93 1.57 6.78
CA THR A 396 6.89 1.30 7.86
C THR A 396 6.39 0.19 8.77
N TRP A 397 7.30 -0.62 9.31
CA TRP A 397 6.91 -1.68 10.25
C TRP A 397 6.29 -1.15 11.55
N ALA A 398 6.75 0.03 12.01
CA ALA A 398 6.22 0.70 13.20
C ALA A 398 4.78 1.18 12.99
N ASP A 399 4.46 1.76 11.82
CA ASP A 399 3.09 2.16 11.51
C ASP A 399 2.18 0.92 11.33
N LEU A 400 2.67 -0.17 10.73
CA LEU A 400 1.91 -1.43 10.65
C LEU A 400 1.56 -1.97 12.04
N GLN A 401 2.52 -1.95 12.98
CA GLN A 401 2.27 -2.31 14.37
C GLN A 401 1.25 -1.37 15.02
N ALA A 402 1.39 -0.06 14.85
CA ALA A 402 0.47 0.92 15.42
C ALA A 402 -0.97 0.72 14.93
N LYS A 403 -1.15 0.43 13.64
CA LYS A 403 -2.47 0.13 13.07
C LYS A 403 -3.04 -1.20 13.55
N LEU A 404 -2.22 -2.25 13.59
CA LEU A 404 -2.65 -3.55 14.12
C LEU A 404 -3.04 -3.45 15.60
N ASN A 405 -2.14 -2.97 16.46
CA ASN A 405 -2.37 -2.96 17.90
C ASN A 405 -3.42 -1.90 18.29
N GLY A 406 -3.34 -0.70 17.71
CA GLY A 406 -4.23 0.42 18.05
C GLY A 406 -5.63 0.32 17.44
N GLU A 407 -5.73 0.03 16.14
CA GLU A 407 -7.01 0.11 15.42
C GLU A 407 -7.69 -1.25 15.27
N LEU A 408 -6.94 -2.31 14.94
CA LEU A 408 -7.52 -3.65 14.80
C LEU A 408 -7.73 -4.33 16.16
N LEU A 409 -6.70 -4.43 17.00
CA LEU A 409 -6.78 -5.14 18.27
C LEU A 409 -7.57 -4.34 19.31
N ASN A 410 -7.14 -3.11 19.63
CA ASN A 410 -7.69 -2.34 20.76
C ASN A 410 -9.05 -1.68 20.48
N ASN A 411 -9.43 -1.49 19.21
CA ASN A 411 -10.74 -0.95 18.84
C ASN A 411 -11.67 -2.04 18.31
N LEU A 412 -11.43 -2.54 17.08
CA LEU A 412 -12.35 -3.46 16.39
C LEU A 412 -12.48 -4.82 17.08
N GLY A 413 -11.35 -5.49 17.30
CA GLY A 413 -11.28 -6.79 17.94
C GLY A 413 -11.79 -6.74 19.38
N ASN A 414 -11.38 -5.70 20.13
CA ASN A 414 -11.86 -5.48 21.50
C ASN A 414 -13.38 -5.28 21.57
N PHE A 415 -13.97 -4.47 20.68
CA PHE A 415 -15.42 -4.28 20.64
C PHE A 415 -16.15 -5.62 20.43
N ILE A 416 -15.78 -6.34 19.37
CA ILE A 416 -16.42 -7.61 19.00
C ILE A 416 -16.27 -8.63 20.13
N HIS A 417 -15.06 -8.80 20.65
CA HIS A 417 -14.79 -9.75 21.73
C HIS A 417 -15.56 -9.41 23.01
N ARG A 418 -15.64 -8.14 23.42
CA ARG A 418 -16.43 -7.73 24.61
C ARG A 418 -17.90 -8.07 24.46
N VAL A 419 -18.48 -7.81 23.28
CA VAL A 419 -19.89 -8.09 22.99
C VAL A 419 -20.17 -9.59 23.03
N LEU A 420 -19.43 -10.36 22.22
CA LEU A 420 -19.68 -11.79 22.06
C LEU A 420 -19.35 -12.57 23.33
N SER A 421 -18.24 -12.27 24.00
CA SER A 421 -17.85 -12.93 25.25
C SER A 421 -18.81 -12.63 26.39
N PHE A 422 -19.43 -11.45 26.43
CA PHE A 422 -20.48 -11.18 27.43
C PHE A 422 -21.75 -11.97 27.17
N ILE A 423 -22.18 -12.07 25.91
CA ILE A 423 -23.35 -12.88 25.51
C ILE A 423 -23.10 -14.36 25.80
N ALA A 424 -21.89 -14.86 25.54
CA ALA A 424 -21.52 -16.25 25.75
C ALA A 424 -21.40 -16.67 27.23
N LYS A 425 -21.32 -15.73 28.18
CA LYS A 425 -21.28 -16.08 29.60
C LYS A 425 -22.52 -16.87 30.02
N PRO A 426 -22.40 -17.85 30.95
CA PRO A 426 -23.53 -18.63 31.44
C PRO A 426 -24.67 -17.75 31.99
N LEU A 427 -25.89 -18.28 31.99
CA LEU A 427 -27.04 -17.61 32.60
C LEU A 427 -26.73 -17.22 34.06
N GLY A 428 -27.10 -16.00 34.44
CA GLY A 428 -26.75 -15.41 35.73
C GLY A 428 -25.47 -14.55 35.71
N GLN A 429 -24.59 -14.76 34.73
CA GLN A 429 -23.41 -13.91 34.46
C GLN A 429 -23.44 -13.24 33.07
N GLY A 430 -24.30 -13.74 32.19
CA GLY A 430 -24.62 -13.21 30.86
C GLY A 430 -25.83 -13.95 30.27
N TYR A 431 -25.81 -14.23 28.97
CA TYR A 431 -27.01 -14.68 28.23
C TYR A 431 -26.98 -16.13 27.74
N GLY A 432 -25.99 -16.93 28.14
CA GLY A 432 -25.89 -18.34 27.74
C GLY A 432 -25.74 -18.54 26.23
N SER A 433 -25.01 -17.64 25.56
CA SER A 433 -24.82 -17.61 24.10
C SER A 433 -26.09 -17.33 23.28
N ILE A 434 -27.15 -16.80 23.89
CA ILE A 434 -28.39 -16.46 23.21
C ILE A 434 -28.51 -14.93 23.09
N ILE A 435 -28.84 -14.44 21.89
CA ILE A 435 -29.18 -13.02 21.68
C ILE A 435 -30.46 -12.71 22.46
N PRO A 436 -30.43 -11.73 23.38
CA PRO A 436 -31.57 -11.47 24.26
C PRO A 436 -32.76 -10.86 23.52
N ASP A 437 -33.94 -11.06 24.08
CA ASP A 437 -35.16 -10.43 23.58
C ASP A 437 -35.29 -8.98 24.06
N VAL A 438 -35.88 -8.11 23.21
CA VAL A 438 -36.01 -6.68 23.49
C VAL A 438 -37.40 -6.19 23.10
N SER A 439 -38.03 -5.43 24.00
CA SER A 439 -39.18 -4.57 23.71
C SER A 439 -38.72 -3.11 23.63
N ASP A 440 -39.50 -2.24 22.98
CA ASP A 440 -39.39 -0.77 23.10
C ASP A 440 -38.05 -0.11 22.68
N ALA A 441 -37.31 -0.75 21.78
CA ALA A 441 -36.04 -0.22 21.25
C ALA A 441 -36.15 1.21 20.69
N ASP A 442 -37.31 1.55 20.13
CA ASP A 442 -37.60 2.85 19.52
C ASP A 442 -37.81 3.98 20.55
N SER A 443 -37.69 3.69 21.86
CA SER A 443 -37.83 4.68 22.94
C SER A 443 -36.53 4.91 23.74
N HIS A 444 -35.48 4.10 23.53
CA HIS A 444 -34.24 4.19 24.28
C HIS A 444 -33.27 5.20 23.67
N GLY A 445 -33.16 6.38 24.29
CA GLY A 445 -32.40 7.53 23.75
C GLY A 445 -30.95 7.24 23.38
N LEU A 446 -30.22 6.45 24.19
CA LEU A 446 -28.82 6.11 23.89
C LEU A 446 -28.70 5.23 22.63
N THR A 447 -29.63 4.28 22.44
CA THR A 447 -29.66 3.41 21.25
C THR A 447 -30.02 4.20 20.00
N LEU A 448 -31.00 5.10 20.09
CA LEU A 448 -31.39 5.97 18.98
C LEU A 448 -30.26 6.92 18.57
N GLY A 449 -29.55 7.51 19.54
CA GLY A 449 -28.39 8.37 19.27
C GLY A 449 -27.25 7.61 18.59
N LEU A 450 -26.98 6.36 18.99
CA LEU A 450 -26.05 5.49 18.30
C LEU A 450 -26.53 5.18 16.86
N ALA A 451 -27.81 4.85 16.69
CA ALA A 451 -28.43 4.53 15.39
C ALA A 451 -28.25 5.66 14.38
N GLU A 452 -28.48 6.90 14.81
CA GLU A 452 -28.32 8.09 13.95
C GLU A 452 -26.87 8.24 13.46
N LYS A 453 -25.89 8.08 14.35
CA LYS A 453 -24.47 8.13 13.99
C LYS A 453 -24.07 6.98 13.05
N VAL A 454 -24.51 5.76 13.36
CA VAL A 454 -24.26 4.58 12.53
C VAL A 454 -24.86 4.78 11.15
N GLY A 455 -26.09 5.29 11.06
CA GLY A 455 -26.74 5.60 9.78
C GLY A 455 -25.92 6.59 8.95
N LYS A 456 -25.42 7.67 9.55
CA LYS A 456 -24.52 8.63 8.88
C LYS A 456 -23.25 7.96 8.35
N TYR A 457 -22.62 7.09 9.13
CA TYR A 457 -21.41 6.38 8.68
C TYR A 457 -21.69 5.35 7.59
N VAL A 458 -22.84 4.67 7.64
CA VAL A 458 -23.28 3.76 6.56
C VAL A 458 -23.51 4.55 5.27
N ASP A 459 -24.21 5.68 5.33
CA ASP A 459 -24.46 6.52 4.15
C ASP A 459 -23.13 7.05 3.56
N GLN A 460 -22.20 7.52 4.41
CA GLN A 460 -20.86 7.94 3.99
C GLN A 460 -20.03 6.81 3.39
N TYR A 461 -20.13 5.60 3.94
CA TYR A 461 -19.49 4.42 3.39
C TYR A 461 -20.01 4.13 1.99
N MET A 462 -21.33 4.09 1.79
CA MET A 462 -21.94 3.82 0.49
C MET A 462 -21.53 4.86 -0.54
N GLU A 463 -21.61 6.15 -0.19
CA GLU A 463 -21.19 7.23 -1.08
C GLU A 463 -19.71 7.12 -1.47
N SER A 464 -18.84 6.86 -0.49
CA SER A 464 -17.40 6.75 -0.71
C SER A 464 -17.07 5.56 -1.60
N MET A 465 -17.65 4.39 -1.34
CA MET A 465 -17.39 3.17 -2.09
C MET A 465 -17.93 3.26 -3.51
N GLU A 466 -19.11 3.86 -3.71
CA GLU A 466 -19.69 4.13 -5.04
C GLU A 466 -18.79 5.05 -5.89
N LYS A 467 -18.10 6.00 -5.24
CA LYS A 467 -17.11 6.90 -5.87
C LYS A 467 -15.67 6.35 -5.84
N VAL A 468 -15.48 5.08 -5.48
CA VAL A 468 -14.16 4.43 -5.39
C VAL A 468 -13.16 5.15 -4.46
N LYS A 469 -13.66 5.85 -3.43
CA LYS A 469 -12.88 6.46 -2.34
C LYS A 469 -12.64 5.43 -1.23
N LEU A 470 -11.84 4.41 -1.55
CA LEU A 470 -11.68 3.20 -0.74
C LEU A 470 -11.16 3.51 0.67
N LYS A 471 -10.19 4.43 0.79
CA LYS A 471 -9.64 4.84 2.09
C LYS A 471 -10.69 5.49 2.99
N GLN A 472 -11.54 6.35 2.41
CA GLN A 472 -12.64 6.99 3.15
C GLN A 472 -13.73 5.99 3.52
N GLY A 473 -14.07 5.05 2.64
CA GLY A 473 -14.97 3.95 2.94
C GLY A 473 -14.51 3.12 4.15
N LEU A 474 -13.24 2.70 4.17
CA LEU A 474 -12.65 2.00 5.31
C LEU A 474 -12.75 2.81 6.61
N LYS A 475 -12.42 4.10 6.54
CA LYS A 475 -12.49 5.01 7.71
C LYS A 475 -13.92 5.11 8.26
N SER A 476 -14.93 5.24 7.40
CA SER A 476 -16.34 5.28 7.81
C SER A 476 -16.79 3.96 8.45
N ALA A 477 -16.37 2.80 7.92
CA ALA A 477 -16.65 1.50 8.54
C ALA A 477 -15.99 1.37 9.93
N MET A 478 -14.72 1.74 10.06
CA MET A 478 -13.99 1.66 11.34
C MET A 478 -14.54 2.63 12.40
N ALA A 479 -15.10 3.78 11.99
CA ALA A 479 -15.75 4.71 12.91
C ALA A 479 -16.95 4.10 13.65
N ILE A 480 -17.68 3.16 13.01
CA ILE A 480 -18.78 2.42 13.64
C ILE A 480 -18.29 1.57 14.82
N SER A 481 -17.10 0.97 14.71
CA SER A 481 -16.49 0.23 15.83
C SER A 481 -16.19 1.14 17.01
N THR A 482 -15.67 2.34 16.74
CA THR A 482 -15.38 3.34 17.78
C THR A 482 -16.66 3.76 18.50
N GLU A 483 -17.73 4.06 17.76
CA GLU A 483 -19.04 4.38 18.34
C GLU A 483 -19.63 3.19 19.12
N GLY A 484 -19.42 1.95 18.66
CA GLY A 484 -19.79 0.74 19.41
C GLY A 484 -19.06 0.64 20.77
N ASN A 485 -17.76 0.92 20.81
CA ASN A 485 -16.99 0.95 22.06
C ASN A 485 -17.49 2.05 23.01
N ILE A 486 -17.73 3.26 22.50
CA ILE A 486 -18.29 4.38 23.28
C ILE A 486 -19.66 4.00 23.83
N TYR A 487 -20.53 3.42 23.01
CA TYR A 487 -21.87 2.99 23.40
C TYR A 487 -21.85 1.99 24.56
N LEU A 488 -21.02 0.95 24.48
CA LEU A 488 -20.86 0.00 25.58
C LEU A 488 -20.35 0.65 26.87
N GLN A 489 -19.40 1.58 26.75
CA GLN A 489 -18.81 2.25 27.90
C GLN A 489 -19.81 3.18 28.59
N THR A 490 -20.50 4.01 27.81
CA THR A 490 -21.52 4.95 28.30
C THR A 490 -22.70 4.22 28.91
N ALA A 491 -23.14 3.11 28.30
CA ALA A 491 -24.23 2.30 28.84
C ALA A 491 -23.85 1.58 30.14
N GLN A 492 -22.56 1.38 30.43
CA GLN A 492 -22.10 0.56 31.55
C GLN A 492 -22.81 -0.80 31.59
N PHE A 493 -22.85 -1.52 30.47
CA PHE A 493 -23.68 -2.72 30.28
C PHE A 493 -23.50 -3.81 31.35
N TRP A 494 -22.33 -3.88 31.99
CA TRP A 494 -22.02 -4.79 33.09
C TRP A 494 -22.76 -4.45 34.40
N ASN A 495 -23.04 -3.16 34.63
CA ASN A 495 -23.88 -2.69 35.74
C ASN A 495 -25.35 -2.86 35.37
N LEU A 496 -25.75 -2.45 34.15
CA LEU A 496 -27.12 -2.61 33.67
C LEU A 496 -27.62 -4.05 33.76
N TYR A 497 -26.77 -5.05 33.47
CA TYR A 497 -27.19 -6.45 33.57
C TYR A 497 -27.72 -6.84 34.96
N LYS A 498 -27.24 -6.18 36.02
CA LYS A 498 -27.66 -6.40 37.41
C LYS A 498 -28.82 -5.49 37.82
N GLU A 499 -28.82 -4.26 37.34
CA GLU A 499 -29.69 -3.19 37.81
C GLU A 499 -30.94 -2.99 36.93
N ASP A 500 -30.77 -3.05 35.61
CA ASP A 500 -31.81 -2.85 34.60
C ASP A 500 -31.57 -3.79 33.41
N LYS A 501 -32.00 -5.04 33.59
CA LYS A 501 -31.79 -6.10 32.62
C LYS A 501 -32.48 -5.82 31.26
N PRO A 502 -33.71 -5.30 31.18
CA PRO A 502 -34.31 -4.89 29.90
C PRO A 502 -33.44 -3.92 29.09
N SER A 503 -32.90 -2.87 29.71
CA SER A 503 -31.98 -1.95 29.01
C SER A 503 -30.69 -2.63 28.60
N CYS A 504 -30.14 -3.53 29.44
CA CYS A 504 -28.98 -4.34 29.07
C CYS A 504 -29.26 -5.25 27.86
N ASN A 505 -30.44 -5.88 27.79
CA ASN A 505 -30.83 -6.72 26.65
C ASN A 505 -30.78 -5.90 25.35
N LEU A 506 -31.32 -4.68 25.37
CA LEU A 506 -31.32 -3.79 24.22
C LEU A 506 -29.91 -3.38 23.82
N VAL A 507 -29.08 -3.00 24.79
CA VAL A 507 -27.67 -2.66 24.56
C VAL A 507 -26.94 -3.82 23.89
N MET A 508 -27.04 -5.03 24.44
CA MET A 508 -26.32 -6.19 23.91
C MET A 508 -26.84 -6.66 22.56
N ARG A 509 -28.16 -6.64 22.33
CA ARG A 509 -28.73 -6.97 21.00
C ARG A 509 -28.31 -5.96 19.94
N THR A 510 -28.34 -4.67 20.27
CA THR A 510 -27.86 -3.60 19.38
C THR A 510 -26.39 -3.79 19.05
N SER A 511 -25.54 -4.04 20.05
CA SER A 511 -24.11 -4.24 19.85
C SER A 511 -23.80 -5.49 19.04
N ALA A 512 -24.53 -6.61 19.23
CA ALA A 512 -24.38 -7.79 18.41
C ALA A 512 -24.79 -7.53 16.94
N GLY A 513 -25.82 -6.72 16.71
CA GLY A 513 -26.18 -6.23 15.38
C GLY A 513 -25.07 -5.39 14.74
N LEU A 514 -24.38 -4.54 15.52
CA LEU A 514 -23.21 -3.80 15.04
C LEU A 514 -22.04 -4.72 14.67
N VAL A 515 -21.81 -5.81 15.43
CA VAL A 515 -20.79 -6.81 15.07
C VAL A 515 -21.08 -7.42 13.70
N TYR A 516 -22.35 -7.79 13.43
CA TYR A 516 -22.77 -8.26 12.10
C TYR A 516 -22.53 -7.20 11.02
N LEU A 517 -22.96 -5.96 11.27
CA LEU A 517 -22.84 -4.87 10.31
C LEU A 517 -21.36 -4.58 9.97
N LEU A 518 -20.49 -4.53 10.97
CA LEU A 518 -19.05 -4.33 10.77
C LEU A 518 -18.45 -5.43 9.91
N ALA A 519 -18.81 -6.69 10.13
CA ALA A 519 -18.36 -7.78 9.28
C ALA A 519 -18.86 -7.64 7.83
N CYS A 520 -20.08 -7.18 7.58
CA CYS A 520 -20.55 -6.87 6.23
C CYS A 520 -19.77 -5.71 5.58
N LEU A 521 -19.58 -4.59 6.28
CA LEU A 521 -18.92 -3.40 5.74
C LEU A 521 -17.42 -3.61 5.53
N LEU A 522 -16.79 -4.46 6.34
CA LEU A 522 -15.36 -4.77 6.26
C LEU A 522 -15.05 -5.97 5.36
N GLU A 523 -16.04 -6.73 4.87
CA GLU A 523 -15.80 -7.87 3.96
C GLU A 523 -14.98 -7.48 2.72
N PRO A 524 -15.23 -6.32 2.08
CA PRO A 524 -14.41 -5.92 0.94
C PRO A 524 -12.93 -5.71 1.29
N PHE A 525 -12.66 -5.30 2.54
CA PHE A 525 -11.33 -4.93 3.03
C PHE A 525 -10.60 -6.10 3.68
N MET A 526 -11.29 -6.90 4.48
CA MET A 526 -10.77 -8.00 5.31
C MET A 526 -11.72 -9.21 5.24
N PRO A 527 -11.76 -9.94 4.12
CA PRO A 527 -12.76 -11.00 3.90
C PRO A 527 -12.61 -12.19 4.88
N SER A 528 -11.39 -12.59 5.22
CA SER A 528 -11.12 -13.65 6.22
C SER A 528 -11.64 -13.27 7.61
N PHE A 529 -11.40 -12.02 8.02
CA PHE A 529 -11.94 -11.47 9.26
C PHE A 529 -13.47 -11.52 9.29
N SER A 530 -14.14 -11.08 8.23
CA SER A 530 -15.60 -11.10 8.17
C SER A 530 -16.17 -12.51 8.26
N GLN A 531 -15.53 -13.49 7.62
CA GLN A 531 -15.89 -14.90 7.73
C GLN A 531 -15.73 -15.42 9.16
N GLU A 532 -14.63 -15.09 9.84
CA GLU A 532 -14.43 -15.53 11.23
C GLU A 532 -15.45 -14.88 12.18
N VAL A 533 -15.78 -13.60 12.00
CA VAL A 533 -16.85 -12.94 12.77
C VAL A 533 -18.21 -13.62 12.54
N PHE A 534 -18.53 -13.97 11.29
CA PHE A 534 -19.77 -14.67 10.97
C PHE A 534 -19.82 -16.07 11.61
N LYS A 535 -18.69 -16.78 11.63
CA LYS A 535 -18.54 -18.06 12.34
C LYS A 535 -18.76 -17.89 13.85
N GLN A 536 -18.19 -16.87 14.48
CA GLN A 536 -18.42 -16.58 15.90
C GLN A 536 -19.87 -16.14 16.19
N LEU A 537 -20.52 -15.47 15.23
CA LEU A 537 -21.95 -15.19 15.28
C LEU A 537 -22.82 -16.42 14.97
N ASN A 538 -22.24 -17.55 14.54
CA ASN A 538 -22.96 -18.74 14.09
C ASN A 538 -23.97 -18.42 12.96
N ILE A 539 -23.51 -17.67 11.96
CA ILE A 539 -24.27 -17.35 10.76
C ILE A 539 -23.72 -18.21 9.62
N PRO A 540 -24.55 -19.02 8.93
CA PRO A 540 -24.10 -19.86 7.84
C PRO A 540 -23.40 -19.03 6.75
N VAL A 541 -22.27 -19.52 6.24
CA VAL A 541 -21.49 -18.83 5.20
C VAL A 541 -22.28 -18.71 3.90
N GLU A 542 -23.25 -19.61 3.68
CA GLU A 542 -24.19 -19.62 2.55
C GLU A 542 -25.19 -18.46 2.64
N ARG A 543 -25.40 -17.88 3.82
CA ARG A 543 -26.19 -16.66 3.99
C ARG A 543 -25.30 -15.48 3.59
N HIS A 544 -25.30 -15.17 2.28
CA HIS A 544 -24.45 -14.13 1.72
C HIS A 544 -24.59 -12.80 2.48
N MET A 545 -23.46 -12.26 2.93
CA MET A 545 -23.34 -10.85 3.31
C MET A 545 -23.94 -10.00 2.18
N SER A 546 -24.80 -9.06 2.53
CA SER A 546 -25.48 -8.23 1.54
C SER A 546 -25.70 -6.83 2.09
N LEU A 547 -25.50 -5.87 1.20
CA LEU A 547 -25.76 -4.44 1.36
C LEU A 547 -26.67 -4.00 0.21
N CYS A 548 -27.64 -4.85 -0.15
CA CYS A 548 -28.52 -4.64 -1.28
C CYS A 548 -29.65 -3.69 -0.89
N GLU A 549 -29.81 -2.63 -1.68
CA GLU A 549 -30.84 -1.62 -1.47
C GLU A 549 -32.25 -2.20 -1.67
N GLU A 550 -32.44 -3.00 -2.72
CA GLU A 550 -33.72 -3.67 -3.03
C GLU A 550 -34.21 -4.60 -1.91
N LYS A 551 -33.28 -5.15 -1.12
CA LYS A 551 -33.58 -6.01 0.04
C LYS A 551 -33.80 -5.21 1.34
N GLY A 552 -33.66 -3.89 1.30
CA GLY A 552 -33.74 -3.02 2.48
C GLY A 552 -32.56 -3.20 3.44
N ASP A 553 -31.43 -3.78 3.01
CA ASP A 553 -30.30 -4.09 3.89
C ASP A 553 -29.64 -2.82 4.43
N ILE A 554 -29.61 -1.74 3.62
CA ILE A 554 -29.05 -0.44 4.01
C ILE A 554 -29.89 0.19 5.13
N GLU A 555 -31.20 0.21 5.00
CA GLU A 555 -32.09 0.74 6.05
C GLU A 555 -32.07 -0.14 7.31
N ARG A 556 -31.97 -1.47 7.14
CA ARG A 556 -31.76 -2.38 8.27
C ARG A 556 -30.42 -2.14 8.98
N ALA A 557 -29.36 -1.76 8.26
CA ALA A 557 -28.07 -1.41 8.86
C ALA A 557 -28.16 -0.20 9.80
N LYS A 558 -29.10 0.72 9.57
CA LYS A 558 -29.37 1.89 10.42
C LYS A 558 -30.11 1.54 11.70
N GLN A 559 -30.60 0.31 11.84
CA GLN A 559 -31.35 -0.17 13.01
C GLN A 559 -30.70 -1.45 13.55
N PRO A 560 -29.52 -1.37 14.19
CA PRO A 560 -28.71 -2.55 14.53
C PRO A 560 -29.45 -3.59 15.39
N TRP A 561 -30.36 -3.17 16.26
CA TRP A 561 -31.18 -4.08 17.09
C TRP A 561 -32.11 -5.01 16.28
N LYS A 562 -32.42 -4.66 15.01
CA LYS A 562 -33.27 -5.47 14.12
C LYS A 562 -32.48 -6.45 13.26
N ILE A 563 -31.14 -6.42 13.28
CA ILE A 563 -30.29 -7.23 12.41
C ILE A 563 -30.31 -8.70 12.83
N LEU A 564 -30.00 -8.99 14.10
CA LEU A 564 -30.00 -10.36 14.63
C LEU A 564 -31.34 -10.66 15.30
N PRO A 565 -31.96 -11.83 15.00
CA PRO A 565 -33.23 -12.18 15.61
C PRO A 565 -33.06 -12.52 17.08
N SER A 566 -34.12 -12.28 17.85
CA SER A 566 -34.24 -12.73 19.23
C SER A 566 -34.12 -14.25 19.30
N GLY A 567 -33.44 -14.77 20.33
CA GLY A 567 -33.25 -16.22 20.49
C GLY A 567 -32.16 -16.83 19.59
N HIS A 568 -31.51 -16.03 18.73
CA HIS A 568 -30.38 -16.49 17.93
C HIS A 568 -29.24 -16.97 18.83
N LYS A 569 -28.69 -18.16 18.55
CA LYS A 569 -27.57 -18.71 19.30
C LYS A 569 -26.25 -18.41 18.59
N ILE A 570 -25.39 -17.64 19.25
CA ILE A 570 -24.03 -17.35 18.75
C ILE A 570 -23.11 -18.56 18.92
N GLY A 571 -21.99 -18.53 18.21
CA GLY A 571 -20.91 -19.51 18.30
C GLY A 571 -20.00 -19.26 19.50
N THR A 572 -18.76 -19.72 19.41
CA THR A 572 -17.75 -19.53 20.45
C THR A 572 -16.96 -18.25 20.18
N PRO A 573 -16.96 -17.26 21.09
CA PRO A 573 -16.16 -16.05 20.92
C PRO A 573 -14.67 -16.34 21.06
N GLU A 574 -13.86 -15.77 20.17
CA GLU A 574 -12.39 -15.89 20.21
C GLU A 574 -11.74 -14.55 19.83
N PRO A 575 -10.56 -14.22 20.39
CA PRO A 575 -9.81 -13.04 19.96
C PRO A 575 -9.46 -13.09 18.47
N LEU A 576 -9.82 -12.03 17.73
CA LEU A 576 -9.65 -11.96 16.28
C LEU A 576 -8.26 -11.52 15.84
N PHE A 577 -7.55 -10.77 16.69
CA PHE A 577 -6.22 -10.24 16.40
C PHE A 577 -5.26 -10.60 17.53
N LYS A 578 -3.98 -10.70 17.18
CA LYS A 578 -2.87 -10.86 18.12
C LYS A 578 -2.03 -9.60 18.08
N GLU A 579 -1.53 -9.21 19.25
CA GLU A 579 -0.58 -8.12 19.39
C GLU A 579 0.70 -8.44 18.62
N LEU A 580 1.20 -7.46 17.86
CA LEU A 580 2.53 -7.51 17.27
C LEU A 580 3.51 -6.80 18.19
N LYS A 581 4.50 -7.52 18.71
CA LYS A 581 5.45 -7.00 19.69
C LYS A 581 6.59 -6.23 19.04
N ASP A 582 7.23 -5.36 19.81
CA ASP A 582 8.38 -4.57 19.34
C ASP A 582 9.52 -5.46 18.85
N GLU A 583 9.78 -6.60 19.50
CA GLU A 583 10.82 -7.52 19.07
C GLU A 583 10.49 -8.17 17.72
N GLU A 584 9.22 -8.42 17.42
CA GLU A 584 8.78 -8.95 16.12
C GLU A 584 8.88 -7.88 15.02
N VAL A 585 8.58 -6.62 15.36
CA VAL A 585 8.75 -5.48 14.45
C VAL A 585 10.21 -5.32 14.04
N GLU A 586 11.14 -5.29 15.00
CA GLU A 586 12.56 -5.18 14.69
C GLU A 586 13.06 -6.41 13.93
N LEU A 587 12.62 -7.62 14.29
CA LEU A 587 12.93 -8.84 13.56
C LEU A 587 12.51 -8.74 12.08
N TYR A 588 11.28 -8.31 11.81
CA TYR A 588 10.81 -8.17 10.43
C TYR A 588 11.52 -7.03 9.70
N ARG A 589 11.75 -5.89 10.35
CA ARG A 589 12.49 -4.78 9.76
C ARG A 589 13.88 -5.22 9.32
N ASP A 590 14.60 -5.96 10.17
CA ASP A 590 15.93 -6.50 9.86
C ASP A 590 15.87 -7.60 8.80
N LYS A 591 14.92 -8.54 8.92
CA LYS A 591 14.70 -9.63 7.95
C LYS A 591 14.46 -9.09 6.54
N PHE A 592 13.69 -8.01 6.42
CA PHE A 592 13.34 -7.39 5.15
C PHE A 592 14.16 -6.13 4.84
N ALA A 593 15.26 -5.91 5.55
CA ALA A 593 16.23 -4.88 5.21
C ALA A 593 17.08 -5.32 4.01
N GLY A 594 17.49 -4.35 3.19
CA GLY A 594 18.31 -4.62 2.00
C GLY A 594 17.57 -5.41 0.91
N SER A 595 18.37 -6.07 0.07
CA SER A 595 17.99 -6.76 -1.16
C SER A 595 17.58 -8.23 -0.91
N GLN A 596 16.60 -8.77 -1.64
CA GLN A 596 16.19 -10.19 -1.53
C GLN A 596 17.37 -11.16 -1.72
N ALA A 597 18.29 -10.89 -2.66
CA ALA A 597 19.49 -11.71 -2.83
C ALA A 597 20.38 -11.71 -1.58
N GLN A 598 20.54 -10.54 -0.94
CA GLN A 598 21.27 -10.43 0.33
C GLN A 598 20.56 -11.18 1.46
N ARG A 599 19.21 -11.21 1.45
CA ARG A 599 18.42 -11.95 2.45
C ARG A 599 18.59 -13.46 2.31
N ILE A 600 18.56 -13.98 1.09
CA ILE A 600 18.78 -15.41 0.81
C ILE A 600 20.15 -15.85 1.34
N VAL A 601 21.22 -15.11 1.01
CA VAL A 601 22.58 -15.42 1.48
C VAL A 601 22.67 -15.39 3.02
N ARG A 602 22.03 -14.41 3.68
CA ARG A 602 21.98 -14.36 5.15
C ARG A 602 21.22 -15.54 5.74
N ALA A 603 20.06 -15.87 5.17
CA ALA A 603 19.22 -16.98 5.62
C ALA A 603 19.92 -18.33 5.44
N GLU A 604 20.63 -18.55 4.33
CA GLU A 604 21.44 -19.74 4.09
C GLU A 604 22.59 -19.83 5.11
N ALA A 605 23.31 -18.74 5.36
CA ALA A 605 24.39 -18.70 6.35
C ALA A 605 23.87 -18.93 7.79
N GLU A 606 22.69 -18.44 8.13
CA GLU A 606 22.03 -18.69 9.41
C GLU A 606 21.54 -20.15 9.53
N ALA A 607 20.96 -20.71 8.47
CA ALA A 607 20.54 -22.10 8.42
C ALA A 607 21.73 -23.06 8.53
N GLU A 608 22.85 -22.76 7.88
CA GLU A 608 24.11 -23.50 8.01
C GLU A 608 24.67 -23.42 9.43
N LYS A 609 24.65 -22.25 10.07
CA LYS A 609 25.04 -22.10 11.48
C LYS A 609 24.14 -22.92 12.40
N LEU A 610 22.83 -22.89 12.19
CA LEU A 610 21.87 -23.65 12.98
C LEU A 610 22.07 -25.16 12.78
N ALA A 611 22.28 -25.60 11.53
CA ALA A 611 22.57 -26.99 11.20
C ALA A 611 23.92 -27.45 11.77
N ALA A 612 24.94 -26.59 11.82
CA ALA A 612 26.22 -26.87 12.47
C ALA A 612 26.07 -26.99 14.00
N GLN A 613 25.24 -26.15 14.63
CA GLN A 613 24.90 -26.24 16.06
C GLN A 613 24.07 -27.49 16.40
N LEU A 614 23.20 -27.93 15.48
CA LEU A 614 22.43 -29.18 15.60
C LEU A 614 23.29 -30.43 15.34
N LYS A 615 24.33 -30.32 14.51
CA LYS A 615 25.32 -31.40 14.29
C LYS A 615 26.33 -31.53 15.44
N SER A 616 26.61 -30.45 16.17
CA SER A 616 27.47 -30.51 17.36
C SER A 616 26.77 -31.05 18.61
N THR A 617 25.45 -31.32 18.55
CA THR A 617 24.66 -31.83 19.67
C THR A 617 24.38 -33.34 19.64
N ASN A 618 25.00 -34.11 18.75
CA ASN A 618 24.95 -35.58 18.78
C ASN A 618 26.33 -36.21 18.54
N VAL A 619 27.02 -36.59 19.64
CA VAL A 619 27.69 -37.90 19.86
C VAL A 619 28.41 -37.91 21.23
N SER A 620 28.12 -38.98 21.99
CA SER A 620 28.82 -39.57 23.15
C SER A 620 28.57 -39.01 24.56
N GLY A 621 28.00 -39.88 25.38
CA GLY A 621 27.92 -39.73 26.83
C GLY A 621 29.09 -40.38 27.57
N SER A 622 29.27 -39.92 28.81
CA SER A 622 29.59 -40.68 30.03
C SER A 622 30.45 -39.83 30.99
N GLY A 623 30.10 -39.84 32.29
CA GLY A 623 31.03 -39.47 33.37
C GLY A 623 30.74 -38.19 34.17
N LYS A 624 29.85 -38.31 35.16
CA LYS A 624 29.73 -37.57 36.45
C LYS A 624 30.67 -36.38 36.71
N LYS A 625 30.10 -35.25 37.14
CA LYS A 625 29.96 -34.89 38.58
C LYS A 625 29.06 -33.67 38.81
N GLN A 626 28.22 -33.81 39.83
CA GLN A 626 27.32 -32.81 40.39
C GLN A 626 28.08 -31.57 40.91
N GLN A 627 27.50 -30.39 40.67
CA GLN A 627 27.44 -29.39 41.73
C GLN A 627 26.05 -28.76 41.73
N ALA A 628 25.39 -28.92 42.87
CA ALA A 628 24.07 -28.43 43.17
C ALA A 628 24.02 -26.90 43.13
N LYS A 629 22.95 -26.35 42.52
CA LYS A 629 22.43 -25.04 42.93
C LYS A 629 21.00 -25.21 43.41
N SER A 630 20.91 -24.97 44.70
CA SER A 630 19.72 -24.86 45.53
C SER A 630 18.68 -23.91 44.95
N THR A 631 17.44 -24.40 44.95
CA THR A 631 16.22 -23.61 45.03
C THR A 631 16.27 -22.65 46.22
N GLY A 632 16.04 -21.37 45.97
CA GLY A 632 15.98 -20.36 47.03
C GLY A 632 15.46 -19.01 46.56
N SER A 633 14.18 -18.78 46.85
CA SER A 633 13.61 -17.49 47.25
C SER A 633 13.48 -16.37 46.20
N LYS A 634 12.22 -16.18 45.78
CA LYS A 634 11.66 -14.91 45.30
C LYS A 634 12.11 -13.73 46.19
N SER A 635 12.86 -12.80 45.65
CA SER A 635 12.97 -11.43 46.18
C SER A 635 12.14 -10.49 45.29
N LYS A 636 11.28 -9.72 45.95
CA LYS A 636 10.37 -8.71 45.41
C LYS A 636 11.05 -7.83 44.35
N ALA A 637 10.36 -7.61 43.24
CA ALA A 637 10.68 -6.58 42.28
C ALA A 637 10.79 -5.23 43.01
N ALA A 638 11.97 -4.62 42.93
CA ALA A 638 12.12 -3.21 43.23
C ALA A 638 11.35 -2.44 42.16
N VAL A 639 10.45 -1.56 42.59
CA VAL A 639 9.75 -0.60 41.74
C VAL A 639 10.82 0.18 40.98
N GLU A 640 10.83 0.08 39.65
CA GLU A 640 11.68 0.94 38.82
C GLU A 640 11.26 2.40 39.06
N PRO A 641 12.20 3.33 39.31
CA PRO A 641 11.86 4.72 39.51
C PRO A 641 11.18 5.29 38.26
N GLU A 642 10.16 6.12 38.50
CA GLU A 642 9.41 6.84 37.46
C GLU A 642 10.37 7.57 36.50
N ILE A 643 10.11 7.51 35.20
CA ILE A 643 10.93 8.19 34.18
C ILE A 643 10.63 9.69 34.28
N THR A 644 11.61 10.48 34.74
CA THR A 644 11.47 11.93 34.92
C THR A 644 12.22 12.73 33.85
N ILE A 645 11.74 13.94 33.56
CA ILE A 645 12.34 14.87 32.58
C ILE A 645 13.79 15.26 32.91
N THR A 646 14.17 15.19 34.19
CA THR A 646 15.53 15.45 34.68
C THR A 646 16.56 14.45 34.18
N ARG A 647 16.16 13.34 33.55
CA ARG A 647 17.09 12.39 32.91
C ARG A 647 17.58 12.87 31.54
N LEU A 648 16.90 13.84 30.92
CA LEU A 648 17.34 14.44 29.66
C LEU A 648 18.41 15.52 29.90
N ASP A 649 19.44 15.54 29.06
CA ASP A 649 20.45 16.60 29.02
C ASP A 649 20.11 17.59 27.91
N ILE A 650 19.15 18.49 28.16
CA ILE A 650 18.81 19.56 27.22
C ILE A 650 19.61 20.81 27.57
N ARG A 651 20.36 21.35 26.61
CA ARG A 651 21.23 22.52 26.80
C ARG A 651 20.96 23.61 25.76
N VAL A 652 21.36 24.83 26.09
CA VAL A 652 21.47 25.94 25.14
C VAL A 652 22.68 25.68 24.23
N GLY A 653 22.43 25.50 22.93
CA GLY A 653 23.47 25.36 21.91
C GLY A 653 23.57 26.59 21.02
N LEU A 654 24.77 26.95 20.56
CA LEU A 654 25.01 27.95 19.53
C LEU A 654 25.46 27.27 18.24
N ILE A 655 24.71 27.45 17.16
CA ILE A 655 25.09 26.95 15.83
C ILE A 655 26.23 27.80 15.30
N THR A 656 27.46 27.29 15.38
CA THR A 656 28.67 27.98 14.90
C THR A 656 28.87 27.79 13.40
N LYS A 657 28.30 26.73 12.83
CA LYS A 657 28.33 26.46 11.39
C LYS A 657 27.14 25.60 10.99
N ALA A 658 26.49 25.94 9.89
CA ALA A 658 25.50 25.07 9.24
C ALA A 658 25.84 24.94 7.75
N GLN A 659 25.65 23.74 7.19
CA GLN A 659 25.80 23.48 5.77
C GLN A 659 24.85 22.38 5.31
N LYS A 660 24.48 22.36 4.03
CA LYS A 660 23.70 21.23 3.48
C LYS A 660 24.53 19.95 3.52
N HIS A 661 23.88 18.83 3.81
CA HIS A 661 24.51 17.53 3.80
C HIS A 661 24.96 17.17 2.37
N PRO A 662 26.20 16.67 2.16
CA PRO A 662 26.74 16.41 0.82
C PRO A 662 25.94 15.37 0.03
N ASP A 663 25.45 14.34 0.73
CA ASP A 663 24.73 13.22 0.12
C ASP A 663 23.21 13.19 0.44
N ALA A 664 22.62 14.31 0.89
CA ALA A 664 21.19 14.36 1.24
C ALA A 664 20.57 15.76 1.14
N ASP A 665 19.60 15.91 0.23
CA ASP A 665 18.92 17.19 -0.05
C ASP A 665 18.02 17.71 1.08
N SER A 666 17.66 16.86 2.03
CA SER A 666 16.77 17.19 3.15
C SER A 666 17.47 17.40 4.48
N LEU A 667 18.81 17.28 4.53
CA LEU A 667 19.56 17.32 5.79
C LEU A 667 20.53 18.50 5.85
N TYR A 668 20.63 19.12 7.01
CA TYR A 668 21.76 19.98 7.38
C TYR A 668 22.79 19.19 8.18
N VAL A 669 24.03 19.67 8.16
CA VAL A 669 25.11 19.27 9.06
C VAL A 669 25.51 20.54 9.81
N GLU A 670 25.31 20.52 11.11
CA GLU A 670 25.59 21.64 12.01
C GLU A 670 26.76 21.33 12.94
N GLU A 671 27.61 22.33 13.18
CA GLU A 671 28.52 22.37 14.32
C GLU A 671 27.85 23.24 15.39
N ILE A 672 27.55 22.64 16.55
CA ILE A 672 26.81 23.30 17.63
C ILE A 672 27.65 23.30 18.89
N ASP A 673 28.03 24.49 19.36
CA ASP A 673 28.67 24.69 20.66
C ASP A 673 27.63 24.53 21.78
N VAL A 674 27.81 23.53 22.63
CA VAL A 674 26.94 23.22 23.78
C VAL A 674 27.68 23.40 25.12
N GLY A 675 28.71 24.26 25.14
CA GLY A 675 29.55 24.54 26.30
C GLY A 675 30.55 23.42 26.64
N GLU A 676 30.89 22.60 25.66
CA GLU A 676 31.90 21.54 25.75
C GLU A 676 33.22 22.00 25.11
N SER A 677 34.31 21.24 25.29
CA SER A 677 35.63 21.61 24.75
C SER A 677 35.69 21.64 23.21
N GLN A 678 34.71 21.02 22.54
CA GLN A 678 34.56 21.01 21.08
C GLN A 678 33.06 21.10 20.74
N PRO A 679 32.68 21.82 19.66
CA PRO A 679 31.32 21.77 19.14
C PRO A 679 30.92 20.34 18.73
N ARG A 680 29.65 20.01 18.89
CA ARG A 680 29.10 18.73 18.45
C ARG A 680 28.64 18.80 17.00
N THR A 681 28.89 17.73 16.25
CA THR A 681 28.27 17.55 14.93
C THR A 681 26.84 17.09 15.11
N VAL A 682 25.88 17.83 14.56
CA VAL A 682 24.46 17.47 14.53
C VAL A 682 24.03 17.35 13.06
N VAL A 683 23.10 16.44 12.79
CA VAL A 683 22.49 16.29 11.47
C VAL A 683 20.98 16.44 11.65
N SER A 684 20.39 17.48 11.05
CA SER A 684 18.96 17.79 11.22
C SER A 684 18.18 17.73 9.90
N GLY A 685 16.89 17.41 9.98
CA GLY A 685 15.97 17.38 8.83
C GLY A 685 15.34 18.73 8.47
N LEU A 686 16.03 19.85 8.75
CA LEU A 686 15.42 21.18 8.75
C LEU A 686 15.46 21.91 7.39
N VAL A 687 16.10 21.34 6.36
CA VAL A 687 16.31 22.00 5.05
C VAL A 687 15.02 22.49 4.38
N LYS A 688 13.92 21.74 4.55
CA LYS A 688 12.62 22.08 3.95
C LYS A 688 11.84 23.16 4.70
N TYR A 689 12.26 23.48 5.93
CA TYR A 689 11.50 24.31 6.85
C TYR A 689 12.22 25.60 7.21
N ILE A 690 13.55 25.56 7.32
CA ILE A 690 14.37 26.69 7.76
C ILE A 690 15.47 26.93 6.73
N PRO A 691 15.50 28.13 6.11
CA PRO A 691 16.57 28.52 5.21
C PRO A 691 17.94 28.47 5.89
N LEU A 692 19.01 28.18 5.12
CA LEU A 692 20.34 27.96 5.68
C LEU A 692 20.87 29.22 6.39
N GLU A 693 20.58 30.38 5.82
CA GLU A 693 20.92 31.69 6.37
C GLU A 693 20.28 31.97 7.74
N GLU A 694 19.13 31.35 8.03
CA GLU A 694 18.44 31.46 9.31
C GLU A 694 18.92 30.45 10.36
N MET A 695 19.80 29.52 9.98
CA MET A 695 20.41 28.54 10.90
C MET A 695 21.70 29.08 11.53
N GLN A 696 22.45 29.91 10.80
CA GLN A 696 23.79 30.34 11.19
C GLN A 696 23.76 31.29 12.40
N ASN A 697 24.67 31.08 13.36
CA ASN A 697 24.83 31.92 14.58
C ASN A 697 23.58 32.01 15.45
N ARG A 698 22.72 30.98 15.41
CA ARG A 698 21.46 30.94 16.17
C ARG A 698 21.61 30.12 17.45
N LYS A 699 21.02 30.61 18.55
CA LYS A 699 20.91 29.83 19.78
C LYS A 699 19.68 28.93 19.73
N VAL A 700 19.82 27.67 20.11
CA VAL A 700 18.78 26.64 20.04
C VAL A 700 18.81 25.74 21.27
N CYS A 701 17.72 25.05 21.58
CA CYS A 701 17.72 23.98 22.58
C CYS A 701 18.18 22.65 21.95
N VAL A 702 19.12 21.96 22.59
CA VAL A 702 19.77 20.76 22.06
C VAL A 702 19.73 19.64 23.08
N LEU A 703 19.29 18.45 22.68
CA LEU A 703 19.34 17.24 23.49
C LEU A 703 20.69 16.52 23.28
N CYS A 704 21.50 16.48 24.35
CA CYS A 704 22.91 16.10 24.32
C CYS A 704 23.21 14.67 24.79
N ASN A 705 22.26 13.94 25.38
CA ASN A 705 22.54 12.61 25.93
C ASN A 705 21.86 11.46 25.16
N LEU A 706 21.42 11.69 23.92
CA LEU A 706 21.05 10.60 23.01
C LEU A 706 22.28 9.82 22.55
N LYS A 707 22.09 8.52 22.27
CA LYS A 707 23.14 7.72 21.62
C LYS A 707 23.39 8.28 20.21
N PRO A 708 24.64 8.59 19.83
CA PRO A 708 24.94 9.11 18.50
C PRO A 708 24.46 8.17 17.37
N ALA A 709 23.87 8.76 16.33
CA ALA A 709 23.27 8.03 15.21
C ALA A 709 23.91 8.45 13.87
N ALA A 710 24.16 7.50 12.99
CA ALA A 710 24.66 7.79 11.65
C ALA A 710 23.50 8.13 10.72
N MET A 711 23.51 9.33 10.14
CA MET A 711 22.54 9.81 9.18
C MET A 711 23.26 10.04 7.86
N ARG A 712 22.98 9.18 6.87
CA ARG A 712 23.60 9.26 5.53
C ARG A 712 25.14 9.33 5.56
N GLY A 713 25.75 8.63 6.52
CA GLY A 713 27.21 8.50 6.64
C GLY A 713 27.85 9.48 7.64
N ILE A 714 27.15 10.55 8.05
CA ILE A 714 27.63 11.49 9.06
C ILE A 714 27.02 11.17 10.43
N LYS A 715 27.83 11.13 11.47
CA LYS A 715 27.41 10.77 12.82
C LYS A 715 26.86 12.01 13.56
N SER A 716 25.56 12.06 13.80
CA SER A 716 24.91 13.06 14.65
C SER A 716 25.14 12.73 16.11
N GLN A 717 25.69 13.67 16.88
CA GLN A 717 26.11 13.51 18.27
C GLN A 717 25.13 14.15 19.28
N ALA A 718 24.12 14.85 18.79
CA ALA A 718 23.05 15.46 19.56
C ALA A 718 21.83 15.67 18.66
N MET A 719 20.76 16.26 19.18
CA MET A 719 19.55 16.56 18.42
C MET A 719 19.09 17.97 18.74
N VAL A 720 18.84 18.78 17.70
CA VAL A 720 18.24 20.10 17.84
C VAL A 720 16.73 19.94 18.05
N LEU A 721 16.18 20.60 19.06
CA LEU A 721 14.74 20.56 19.36
C LEU A 721 13.99 21.59 18.54
N ALA A 722 12.92 21.14 17.87
CA ALA A 722 12.03 21.97 17.08
C ALA A 722 10.56 21.66 17.36
N ALA A 723 9.72 22.68 17.40
CA ALA A 723 8.27 22.52 17.43
C ALA A 723 7.73 22.29 16.02
N SER A 724 6.72 21.44 15.90
CA SER A 724 6.03 21.17 14.65
C SER A 724 4.52 21.24 14.86
N ASN A 725 3.82 21.85 13.89
CA ASN A 725 2.36 21.87 13.89
C ASN A 725 1.78 20.48 13.56
N SER A 726 0.47 20.32 13.75
CA SER A 726 -0.24 19.02 13.69
C SER A 726 -0.19 18.32 12.33
N ASP A 727 -0.07 19.06 11.23
CA ASP A 727 0.06 18.53 9.87
C ASP A 727 1.52 18.48 9.37
N HIS A 728 2.48 18.86 10.21
CA HIS A 728 3.92 18.90 9.93
C HIS A 728 4.32 19.77 8.72
N THR A 729 3.48 20.72 8.31
CA THR A 729 3.80 21.67 7.24
C THR A 729 4.70 22.81 7.71
N LYS A 730 4.74 23.08 9.02
CA LYS A 730 5.58 24.11 9.65
C LYS A 730 6.42 23.52 10.78
N VAL A 731 7.69 23.91 10.82
CA VAL A 731 8.64 23.54 11.87
C VAL A 731 9.43 24.78 12.29
N GLU A 732 9.56 25.01 13.59
CA GLU A 732 10.28 26.15 14.18
C GLU A 732 11.25 25.66 15.27
N LEU A 733 12.43 26.26 15.34
CA LEU A 733 13.39 25.94 16.40
C LEU A 733 12.86 26.37 17.77
N VAL A 734 13.17 25.58 18.81
CA VAL A 734 12.96 26.02 20.20
C VAL A 734 14.11 26.93 20.60
N GLU A 735 13.82 28.23 20.72
CA GLU A 735 14.80 29.27 20.95
C GLU A 735 14.88 29.66 22.43
N PRO A 736 16.08 29.64 23.04
CA PRO A 736 16.30 30.24 24.35
C PRO A 736 16.37 31.77 24.25
N PRO A 737 16.21 32.50 25.37
CA PRO A 737 16.41 33.95 25.41
C PRO A 737 17.77 34.38 24.86
N LYS A 738 17.86 35.57 24.26
CA LYS A 738 19.10 36.08 23.64
C LYS A 738 20.30 36.08 24.59
N ASP A 739 20.07 36.40 25.85
CA ASP A 739 21.11 36.47 26.89
C ASP A 739 21.39 35.13 27.57
N ALA A 740 20.76 34.02 27.14
CA ALA A 740 21.00 32.70 27.70
C ALA A 740 22.44 32.24 27.47
N ILE A 741 23.04 31.61 28.46
CA ILE A 741 24.44 31.20 28.42
C ILE A 741 24.59 29.91 27.60
N VAL A 742 25.53 29.87 26.66
CA VAL A 742 25.80 28.68 25.85
C VAL A 742 26.29 27.55 26.76
N GLY A 743 25.72 26.36 26.60
CA GLY A 743 25.95 25.18 27.42
C GLY A 743 25.17 25.13 28.73
N GLU A 744 24.40 26.16 29.07
CA GLU A 744 23.50 26.11 30.21
C GLU A 744 22.43 25.04 30.00
N ARG A 745 22.18 24.26 31.04
CA ARG A 745 21.14 23.23 31.05
C ARG A 745 19.76 23.84 31.23
N ILE A 746 18.80 23.41 30.41
CA ILE A 746 17.39 23.76 30.54
C ILE A 746 16.82 23.14 31.82
N LYS A 747 16.14 23.95 32.62
CA LYS A 747 15.49 23.53 33.87
C LYS A 747 13.98 23.53 33.73
N PHE A 748 13.34 22.68 34.53
CA PHE A 748 11.89 22.53 34.64
C PHE A 748 11.50 22.71 36.10
N SER A 749 10.69 23.72 36.40
CA SER A 749 10.27 23.99 37.79
C SER A 749 9.58 22.76 38.39
N GLY A 750 9.93 22.40 39.63
CA GLY A 750 9.39 21.22 40.32
C GLY A 750 10.07 19.89 39.98
N PHE A 751 11.09 19.89 39.11
CA PHE A 751 11.90 18.70 38.83
C PHE A 751 13.37 18.95 39.15
N GLU A 752 13.91 18.17 40.09
CA GLU A 752 15.34 18.16 40.43
C GLU A 752 15.96 16.80 40.10
N GLY A 753 17.18 16.81 39.58
CA GLY A 753 17.92 15.59 39.23
C GLY A 753 19.00 15.82 38.17
N GLU A 754 19.95 14.89 38.10
CA GLU A 754 21.05 14.89 37.14
C GLU A 754 20.68 14.11 35.87
N PRO A 755 21.16 14.53 34.68
CA PRO A 755 20.86 13.82 33.45
C PRO A 755 21.62 12.49 33.39
N ASP A 756 21.06 11.53 32.66
CA ASP A 756 21.82 10.32 32.31
C ASP A 756 23.02 10.71 31.45
N SER A 757 24.19 10.08 31.66
CA SER A 757 25.39 10.34 30.84
C SER A 757 25.16 10.01 29.36
N VAL A 758 24.45 8.91 29.09
CA VAL A 758 23.87 8.55 27.80
C VAL A 758 22.55 7.81 28.06
N LEU A 759 21.47 8.24 27.42
CA LEU A 759 20.17 7.60 27.51
C LEU A 759 20.25 6.17 26.97
N ASN A 760 19.76 5.20 27.76
CA ASN A 760 19.68 3.81 27.33
C ASN A 760 18.51 3.65 26.34
N PRO A 761 18.76 3.31 25.06
CA PRO A 761 17.69 3.20 24.06
C PRO A 761 16.64 2.13 24.41
N LYS A 762 17.02 1.11 25.19
CA LYS A 762 16.09 0.05 25.65
C LYS A 762 15.08 0.53 26.68
N LYS A 763 15.38 1.62 27.39
CA LYS A 763 14.50 2.20 28.43
C LYS A 763 13.51 3.24 27.89
N LYS A 764 13.59 3.56 26.59
CA LYS A 764 12.69 4.50 25.88
C LYS A 764 12.45 5.83 26.62
N VAL A 765 13.49 6.37 27.27
CA VAL A 765 13.37 7.54 28.16
C VAL A 765 12.94 8.78 27.38
N TRP A 766 13.57 9.02 26.23
CA TRP A 766 13.24 10.14 25.37
C TRP A 766 11.81 10.02 24.84
N GLU A 767 11.46 8.86 24.29
CA GLU A 767 10.15 8.60 23.67
C GLU A 767 9.01 8.71 24.69
N THR A 768 9.25 8.30 25.94
CA THR A 768 8.27 8.41 27.04
C THR A 768 8.04 9.87 27.43
N LEU A 769 9.06 10.72 27.39
CA LEU A 769 8.98 12.11 27.82
C LEU A 769 8.58 13.07 26.69
N GLN A 770 8.95 12.74 25.45
CA GLN A 770 8.72 13.57 24.26
C GLN A 770 7.22 13.81 24.00
N VAL A 771 6.36 12.84 24.30
CA VAL A 771 4.90 12.97 24.09
C VAL A 771 4.29 14.12 24.90
N ASP A 772 4.96 14.52 25.99
CA ASP A 772 4.56 15.60 26.88
C ASP A 772 5.30 16.92 26.58
N LEU A 773 6.19 16.94 25.57
CA LEU A 773 6.89 18.14 25.11
C LEU A 773 6.09 18.85 24.02
N ALA A 774 5.59 20.04 24.33
CA ALA A 774 4.78 20.82 23.41
C ALA A 774 4.94 22.32 23.64
N THR A 775 4.51 23.11 22.66
CA THR A 775 4.37 24.57 22.83
C THR A 775 2.98 24.92 23.35
N ASN A 776 2.87 25.88 24.25
CA ASN A 776 1.57 26.33 24.78
C ASN A 776 0.97 27.48 23.92
N ALA A 777 -0.17 28.03 24.38
CA ALA A 777 -0.85 29.14 23.70
C ALA A 777 0.00 30.43 23.61
N ASP A 778 0.93 30.62 24.54
CA ASP A 778 1.85 31.78 24.61
C ASP A 778 3.17 31.54 23.86
N LEU A 779 3.22 30.50 23.02
CA LEU A 779 4.38 30.09 22.22
C LEU A 779 5.58 29.65 23.07
N VAL A 780 5.36 29.28 24.32
CA VAL A 780 6.39 28.81 25.26
C VAL A 780 6.59 27.31 25.09
N ALA A 781 7.84 26.86 25.02
CA ALA A 781 8.17 25.44 25.03
C ALA A 781 8.01 24.86 26.44
N CYS A 782 7.24 23.78 26.57
CA CYS A 782 6.85 23.21 27.85
C CYS A 782 7.01 21.69 27.89
N PHE A 783 7.21 21.15 29.10
CA PHE A 783 6.97 19.74 29.43
C PHE A 783 5.80 19.68 30.40
N LYS A 784 4.66 19.06 30.03
CA LYS A 784 3.43 19.07 30.86
C LYS A 784 3.06 20.46 31.38
N ASP A 785 3.02 21.44 30.49
CA ASP A 785 2.80 22.87 30.79
C ASP A 785 3.87 23.58 31.64
N ILE A 786 4.96 22.91 32.00
CA ILE A 786 6.09 23.50 32.73
C ILE A 786 7.12 24.06 31.74
N PRO A 787 7.44 25.37 31.77
CA PRO A 787 8.32 26.00 30.79
C PRO A 787 9.77 25.50 30.82
N PHE A 788 10.36 25.40 29.64
CA PHE A 788 11.80 25.29 29.44
C PHE A 788 12.46 26.59 29.93
N THR A 789 13.25 26.51 31.00
CA THR A 789 13.78 27.70 31.68
C THR A 789 15.30 27.73 31.66
N THR A 790 15.86 28.90 31.34
CA THR A 790 17.27 29.25 31.50
C THR A 790 17.41 30.36 32.55
N SER A 791 18.63 30.68 32.94
CA SER A 791 18.96 31.83 33.80
C SER A 791 18.50 33.17 33.22
N ALA A 792 18.35 33.26 31.90
CA ALA A 792 17.93 34.47 31.18
C ALA A 792 16.41 34.51 30.86
N GLY A 793 15.64 33.47 31.20
CA GLY A 793 14.20 33.40 30.99
C GLY A 793 13.73 32.11 30.30
N ILE A 794 12.52 32.15 29.72
CA ILE A 794 11.85 30.97 29.14
C ILE A 794 12.15 30.81 27.64
N CYS A 795 12.25 29.56 27.18
CA CYS A 795 12.42 29.24 25.76
C CYS A 795 11.08 29.30 25.01
N LYS A 796 11.11 29.79 23.77
CA LYS A 796 9.92 30.03 22.95
C LYS A 796 10.11 29.57 21.51
N VAL A 797 9.00 29.55 20.77
CA VAL A 797 8.98 29.45 19.31
C VAL A 797 8.34 30.70 18.71
N SER A 798 8.47 30.90 17.40
CA SER A 798 8.04 32.14 16.75
C SER A 798 6.53 32.23 16.54
N SER A 799 5.83 31.12 16.28
CA SER A 799 4.39 31.16 15.99
C SER A 799 3.63 29.84 16.14
N ILE A 800 4.29 28.70 16.34
CA ILE A 800 3.59 27.42 16.54
C ILE A 800 3.04 27.33 17.97
N SER A 801 1.73 27.50 18.16
CA SER A 801 1.03 27.17 19.41
C SER A 801 0.50 25.73 19.38
N SER A 802 0.50 25.05 20.53
CA SER A 802 0.04 23.66 20.66
C SER A 802 0.77 22.67 19.72
N GLY A 803 2.02 22.95 19.37
CA GLY A 803 2.84 22.08 18.52
C GLY A 803 3.64 21.08 19.33
N SER A 804 3.85 19.88 18.79
CA SER A 804 4.72 18.87 19.40
C SER A 804 6.19 19.28 19.25
N ILE A 805 6.98 19.20 20.32
CA ILE A 805 8.43 19.43 20.29
C ILE A 805 9.15 18.10 20.13
N ARG A 806 10.10 18.05 19.20
CA ARG A 806 10.87 16.83 18.89
C ARG A 806 12.26 17.14 18.38
#